data_AF-K9KBE5-F1
#
_entry.id   AF-K9KBE5-F1
#
_cell.length_a   1.000
_cell.length_b   1.000
_cell.length_c   1.000
_cell.angle_alpha   90.00
_cell.angle_beta   90.00
_cell.angle_gamma   90.00
#
_symmetry.space_group_name_H-M   'P 1'
#
loop_
_entity.id
_entity.type
_entity.pdbx_description
1 polymer ?
#
loop_
_entity_poly.entity_id
_entity_poly.type
_entity_poly.pdbx_seq_one_letter_code
_entity_poly.pdbx_strand_id
1 'polypeptide(L)'
;GLELEKLNNQLKALTEKNKELEVAQDRNIAIQSQFTRTKEELEAEKRDLIRTNERLSQELEYLTEDVKRLNEKLKESNATKGDLQLKLDELQASDVSVKYREKRLEQEKELLHNQNTWLNTELKTKTDELLALGREKGYEILELKCNLENKKEEVSRMEEQMNGLKTSNEDLQKHVEDLLTKLKEAKEQQACMEEKFHNELNAHIKLSNLYKSAADDSEAKSNELTRAVDELHKLLKEAGEANKAIQDHLLEVEKSKEQMEKEMLEKIGKLEKELENANDLLSATKRKGAILSEEELAAMSPTAAAVAKIVKPGMKLTELYNAYVETQDQLLLEKLENKRINKYLDEIVKEVEAKAPILKRQREEYERAQKAVASLSVKLEQAMKEIQRLQEDTDKANKHSSVLERDNQRMEIQIKDLSQQIRVLLMELEEARGNHVIRDEEVSSADISSSSEVISQHLVSYRNIEELQQQNQRLLVALRELGETREREEQETTSSKITELQLKLENALTELEQLRESRQHQMQLVDSIVRQRDMYRILLSQITGVNIPLQASSLDDISLVSTPKRSSTSQTVSTPAPVPVIESAEAIEAKAALKQLQEIFENYKKEKADNEKIQNEQLEKFQEQVTDLRSQNTKISTQLDFASKRYEMLQDNVEGYRREITSLHERNQKLTATTQKQEQIINTMTQDLRGASEKLAVAEVRAD
;
A
#
# COMPACT_ATOMS: atom_id res chain seq x y z
N GLY A 1 -3.76 170.11 184.76
CA GLY A 1 -3.80 168.64 184.60
C GLY A 1 -4.99 168.27 183.76
N LEU A 2 -4.77 167.93 182.48
CA LEU A 2 -5.80 167.43 181.54
C LEU A 2 -5.17 166.57 180.43
N GLU A 3 -3.94 166.09 180.67
CA GLU A 3 -2.98 165.66 179.64
C GLU A 3 -2.73 164.14 179.65
N LEU A 4 -3.04 163.47 180.77
CA LEU A 4 -2.83 162.02 180.96
C LEU A 4 -4.05 161.16 180.58
N GLU A 5 -5.27 161.69 180.75
CA GLU A 5 -6.49 160.87 180.66
C GLU A 5 -6.92 160.58 179.20
N LYS A 6 -6.69 161.52 178.27
CA LYS A 6 -6.94 161.29 176.84
C LYS A 6 -6.00 160.24 176.23
N LEU A 7 -4.73 160.23 176.64
CA LEU A 7 -3.71 159.36 176.06
C LEU A 7 -3.94 157.88 176.45
N ASN A 8 -4.34 157.62 177.70
CA ASN A 8 -4.61 156.28 178.20
C ASN A 8 -5.78 155.59 177.46
N ASN A 9 -6.84 156.35 177.15
CA ASN A 9 -8.01 155.83 176.44
C ASN A 9 -7.70 155.49 174.96
N GLN A 10 -6.79 156.22 174.31
CA GLN A 10 -6.34 155.89 172.94
C GLN A 10 -5.54 154.58 172.90
N LEU A 11 -4.74 154.29 173.93
CA LEU A 11 -3.86 153.13 173.97
C LEU A 11 -4.64 151.81 174.12
N LYS A 12 -5.68 151.78 174.97
CA LYS A 12 -6.59 150.62 175.07
C LYS A 12 -7.28 150.28 173.74
N ALA A 13 -7.84 151.29 173.07
CA ALA A 13 -8.55 151.10 171.81
C ALA A 13 -7.66 150.51 170.69
N LEU A 14 -6.35 150.81 170.71
CA LEU A 14 -5.39 150.18 169.79
C LEU A 14 -5.10 148.71 170.14
N THR A 15 -5.01 148.36 171.43
CA THR A 15 -4.74 146.97 171.85
C THR A 15 -5.88 145.99 171.55
N GLU A 16 -7.15 146.41 171.62
CA GLU A 16 -8.28 145.55 171.23
C GLU A 16 -8.33 145.37 169.71
N LYS A 17 -8.09 146.45 168.94
CA LYS A 17 -8.12 146.42 167.48
C LYS A 17 -7.05 145.51 166.86
N ASN A 18 -5.89 145.34 167.51
CA ASN A 18 -4.87 144.40 167.07
C ASN A 18 -5.29 142.93 167.23
N LYS A 19 -6.03 142.58 168.31
CA LYS A 19 -6.52 141.21 168.49
C LYS A 19 -7.61 140.82 167.49
N GLU A 20 -8.46 141.77 167.09
CA GLU A 20 -9.43 141.53 166.01
C GLU A 20 -8.73 141.27 164.66
N LEU A 21 -7.59 141.94 164.40
CA LEU A 21 -6.79 141.73 163.20
C LEU A 21 -6.11 140.35 163.16
N GLU A 22 -5.53 139.86 164.26
CA GLU A 22 -4.95 138.50 164.32
C GLU A 22 -6.00 137.42 163.99
N VAL A 23 -7.17 137.46 164.64
CA VAL A 23 -8.24 136.48 164.42
C VAL A 23 -8.84 136.57 163.00
N ALA A 24 -8.85 137.76 162.40
CA ALA A 24 -9.23 137.93 161.00
C ALA A 24 -8.17 137.35 160.03
N GLN A 25 -6.89 137.49 160.35
CA GLN A 25 -5.76 137.01 159.54
C GLN A 25 -5.69 135.47 159.53
N ASP A 26 -5.80 134.80 160.68
CA ASP A 26 -5.80 133.33 160.77
C ASP A 26 -6.97 132.70 160.00
N ARG A 27 -8.16 133.30 160.08
CA ARG A 27 -9.33 132.89 159.28
C ARG A 27 -9.08 133.03 157.79
N ASN A 28 -8.40 134.09 157.37
CA ASN A 28 -8.06 134.31 155.95
C ASN A 28 -7.11 133.24 155.44
N ILE A 29 -6.05 132.92 156.20
CA ILE A 29 -5.08 131.86 155.89
C ILE A 29 -5.77 130.49 155.76
N ALA A 30 -6.70 130.16 156.68
CA ALA A 30 -7.45 128.91 156.62
C ALA A 30 -8.34 128.79 155.38
N ILE A 31 -9.06 129.86 155.01
CA ILE A 31 -9.88 129.91 153.79
C ILE A 31 -9.01 129.80 152.54
N GLN A 32 -7.88 130.52 152.52
CA GLN A 32 -6.94 130.54 151.40
C GLN A 32 -6.32 129.14 151.18
N SER A 33 -6.01 128.41 152.26
CA SER A 33 -5.54 127.02 152.23
C SER A 33 -6.58 126.04 151.67
N GLN A 34 -7.86 126.16 152.06
CA GLN A 34 -8.93 125.36 151.46
C GLN A 34 -9.12 125.68 149.98
N PHE A 35 -9.07 126.96 149.60
CA PHE A 35 -9.27 127.39 148.21
C PHE A 35 -8.14 126.96 147.28
N THR A 36 -6.88 126.92 147.75
CA THR A 36 -5.78 126.33 146.97
C THR A 36 -5.97 124.83 146.75
N ARG A 37 -6.44 124.11 147.77
CA ARG A 37 -6.60 122.65 147.70
C ARG A 37 -7.73 122.24 146.74
N THR A 38 -8.90 122.86 146.84
CA THR A 38 -10.01 122.55 145.92
C THR A 38 -9.69 122.97 144.48
N LYS A 39 -8.89 124.03 144.30
CA LYS A 39 -8.36 124.40 142.98
C LYS A 39 -7.42 123.32 142.43
N GLU A 40 -6.48 122.81 143.22
CA GLU A 40 -5.55 121.75 142.79
C GLU A 40 -6.27 120.44 142.44
N GLU A 41 -7.31 120.09 143.21
CA GLU A 41 -8.19 118.95 142.96
C GLU A 41 -8.97 119.12 141.63
N LEU A 42 -9.59 120.30 141.39
CA LEU A 42 -10.25 120.62 140.11
C LEU A 42 -9.27 120.69 138.91
N GLU A 43 -8.03 121.18 139.12
CA GLU A 43 -6.99 121.19 138.08
C GLU A 43 -6.47 119.77 137.80
N ALA A 44 -6.54 118.83 138.76
CA ALA A 44 -6.29 117.41 138.51
C ALA A 44 -7.42 116.77 137.68
N GLU A 45 -8.68 116.88 138.12
CA GLU A 45 -9.84 116.35 137.37
C GLU A 45 -9.89 116.88 135.93
N LYS A 46 -9.65 118.18 135.73
CA LYS A 46 -9.58 118.78 134.39
C LYS A 46 -8.48 118.17 133.52
N ARG A 47 -7.30 117.86 134.08
CA ARG A 47 -6.20 117.21 133.35
C ARG A 47 -6.56 115.77 132.95
N ASP A 48 -7.23 115.03 133.82
CA ASP A 48 -7.66 113.65 133.52
C ASP A 48 -8.84 113.59 132.55
N LEU A 49 -9.80 114.51 132.64
CA LEU A 49 -10.85 114.66 131.63
C LEU A 49 -10.26 115.00 130.25
N ILE A 50 -9.27 115.90 130.17
CA ILE A 50 -8.56 116.19 128.90
C ILE A 50 -7.88 114.92 128.35
N ARG A 51 -7.10 114.20 129.17
CA ARG A 51 -6.44 112.94 128.76
C ARG A 51 -7.43 111.89 128.26
N THR A 52 -8.58 111.72 128.92
CA THR A 52 -9.60 110.77 128.47
C THR A 52 -10.27 111.20 127.17
N ASN A 53 -10.50 112.49 126.96
CA ASN A 53 -11.05 113.03 125.72
C ASN A 53 -10.04 112.95 124.56
N GLU A 54 -8.75 113.18 124.82
CA GLU A 54 -7.66 113.00 123.84
C GLU A 54 -7.56 111.53 123.41
N ARG A 55 -7.60 110.57 124.36
CA ARG A 55 -7.65 109.13 124.06
C ARG A 55 -8.88 108.76 123.22
N LEU A 56 -10.07 109.21 123.62
CA LEU A 56 -11.31 108.95 122.87
C LEU A 56 -11.31 109.59 121.48
N SER A 57 -10.67 110.75 121.31
CA SER A 57 -10.49 111.39 120.01
C SER A 57 -9.56 110.58 119.10
N GLN A 58 -8.44 110.09 119.64
CA GLN A 58 -7.54 109.19 118.90
C GLN A 58 -8.22 107.87 118.54
N GLU A 59 -8.99 107.28 119.46
CA GLU A 59 -9.77 106.05 119.20
C GLU A 59 -10.84 106.27 118.12
N LEU A 60 -11.52 107.43 118.10
CA LEU A 60 -12.44 107.81 117.02
C LEU A 60 -11.71 108.06 115.69
N GLU A 61 -10.52 108.65 115.71
CA GLU A 61 -9.72 108.90 114.50
C GLU A 61 -9.24 107.58 113.89
N TYR A 62 -8.63 106.69 114.68
CA TYR A 62 -8.27 105.33 114.24
C TYR A 62 -9.48 104.55 113.71
N LEU A 63 -10.62 104.57 114.41
CA LEU A 63 -11.83 103.87 113.96
C LEU A 63 -12.40 104.48 112.67
N THR A 64 -12.25 105.80 112.48
CA THR A 64 -12.64 106.50 111.24
C THR A 64 -11.70 106.14 110.08
N GLU A 65 -10.39 106.02 110.32
CA GLU A 65 -9.45 105.52 109.33
C GLU A 65 -9.73 104.06 108.96
N ASP A 66 -10.06 103.21 109.92
CA ASP A 66 -10.37 101.82 109.65
C ASP A 66 -11.69 101.67 108.87
N VAL A 67 -12.70 102.49 109.18
CA VAL A 67 -13.94 102.56 108.39
C VAL A 67 -13.67 103.07 106.97
N LYS A 68 -12.77 104.04 106.75
CA LYS A 68 -12.34 104.44 105.39
C LYS A 68 -11.67 103.28 104.67
N ARG A 69 -10.68 102.64 105.30
CA ARG A 69 -9.91 101.50 104.76
C ARG A 69 -10.79 100.31 104.40
N LEU A 70 -11.82 100.02 105.20
CA LEU A 70 -12.81 98.99 104.90
C LEU A 70 -13.75 99.39 103.76
N ASN A 71 -14.16 100.66 103.67
CA ASN A 71 -14.96 101.16 102.54
C ASN A 71 -14.18 101.17 101.23
N GLU A 72 -12.87 101.46 101.25
CA GLU A 72 -12.00 101.39 100.07
C GLU A 72 -11.85 99.94 99.59
N LYS A 73 -11.51 99.01 100.49
CA LYS A 73 -11.51 97.57 100.17
C LYS A 73 -12.85 97.05 99.66
N LEU A 74 -13.97 97.57 100.19
CA LEU A 74 -15.31 97.23 99.70
C LEU A 74 -15.57 97.79 98.30
N LYS A 75 -15.08 99.00 97.98
CA LYS A 75 -15.15 99.55 96.61
C LYS A 75 -14.28 98.75 95.64
N GLU A 76 -13.04 98.43 96.01
CA GLU A 76 -12.12 97.60 95.22
C GLU A 76 -12.70 96.19 94.97
N SER A 77 -13.28 95.57 96.01
CA SER A 77 -13.94 94.26 95.92
C SER A 77 -15.19 94.31 95.04
N ASN A 78 -15.95 95.40 95.06
CA ASN A 78 -17.11 95.57 94.17
C ASN A 78 -16.70 95.89 92.72
N ALA A 79 -15.64 96.67 92.50
CA ALA A 79 -15.10 96.95 91.17
C ALA A 79 -14.56 95.67 90.52
N THR A 80 -13.68 94.94 91.22
CA THR A 80 -13.16 93.65 90.75
C THR A 80 -14.25 92.59 90.56
N LYS A 81 -15.30 92.58 91.40
CA LYS A 81 -16.50 91.76 91.15
C LYS A 81 -17.22 92.17 89.86
N GLY A 82 -17.33 93.47 89.57
CA GLY A 82 -17.86 93.99 88.30
C GLY A 82 -17.04 93.54 87.10
N ASP A 83 -15.71 93.70 87.15
CA ASP A 83 -14.80 93.26 86.09
C ASP A 83 -14.86 91.74 85.85
N LEU A 84 -15.02 90.95 86.92
CA LEU A 84 -15.18 89.50 86.83
C LEU A 84 -16.56 89.11 86.27
N GLN A 85 -17.62 89.85 86.57
CA GLN A 85 -18.94 89.64 85.98
C GLN A 85 -18.91 89.96 84.48
N LEU A 86 -18.34 91.11 84.07
CA LEU A 86 -18.20 91.47 82.65
C LEU A 86 -17.41 90.40 81.88
N LYS A 87 -16.30 89.91 82.43
CA LYS A 87 -15.52 88.80 81.82
C LYS A 87 -16.31 87.49 81.77
N LEU A 88 -17.15 87.20 82.77
CA LEU A 88 -18.02 86.03 82.75
C LEU A 88 -19.07 86.15 81.65
N ASP A 89 -19.69 87.32 81.48
CA ASP A 89 -20.71 87.59 80.48
C ASP A 89 -20.11 87.58 79.05
N GLU A 90 -18.90 88.14 78.87
CA GLU A 90 -18.10 88.05 77.64
C GLU A 90 -17.75 86.59 77.28
N LEU A 91 -17.31 85.79 78.27
CA LEU A 91 -17.00 84.37 78.07
C LEU A 91 -18.24 83.55 77.75
N GLN A 92 -19.40 83.85 78.35
CA GLN A 92 -20.67 83.20 78.01
C GLN A 92 -21.14 83.56 76.59
N ALA A 93 -21.03 84.83 76.18
CA ALA A 93 -21.33 85.24 74.80
C ALA A 93 -20.38 84.57 73.78
N SER A 94 -19.11 84.43 74.13
CA SER A 94 -18.10 83.72 73.32
C SER A 94 -18.40 82.22 73.22
N ASP A 95 -18.68 81.54 74.34
CA ASP A 95 -19.08 80.13 74.39
C ASP A 95 -20.31 79.83 73.52
N VAL A 96 -21.35 80.67 73.60
CA VAL A 96 -22.54 80.56 72.74
C VAL A 96 -22.18 80.74 71.26
N SER A 97 -21.34 81.71 70.93
CA SER A 97 -20.85 81.95 69.55
C SER A 97 -20.03 80.76 69.01
N VAL A 98 -19.15 80.19 69.83
CA VAL A 98 -18.37 78.99 69.51
C VAL A 98 -19.29 77.79 69.29
N LYS A 99 -20.27 77.54 70.16
CA LYS A 99 -21.25 76.45 70.03
C LYS A 99 -22.11 76.57 68.76
N TYR A 100 -22.51 77.77 68.38
CA TYR A 100 -23.19 77.99 67.09
C TYR A 100 -22.26 77.71 65.90
N ARG A 101 -20.98 78.11 65.97
CA ARG A 101 -19.99 77.82 64.92
C ARG A 101 -19.68 76.32 64.82
N GLU A 102 -19.49 75.65 65.94
CA GLU A 102 -19.27 74.21 66.06
C GLU A 102 -20.44 73.43 65.46
N LYS A 103 -21.68 73.72 65.88
CA LYS A 103 -22.87 73.07 65.33
C LYS A 103 -23.01 73.28 63.82
N ARG A 104 -22.65 74.46 63.30
CA ARG A 104 -22.67 74.75 61.86
C ARG A 104 -21.60 73.95 61.10
N LEU A 105 -20.38 73.85 61.65
CA LEU A 105 -19.28 73.05 61.09
C LEU A 105 -19.58 71.54 61.12
N GLU A 106 -20.24 71.05 62.17
CA GLU A 106 -20.66 69.65 62.26
C GLU A 106 -21.77 69.33 61.25
N GLN A 107 -22.71 70.26 61.01
CA GLN A 107 -23.70 70.16 59.92
C GLN A 107 -23.05 70.21 58.52
N GLU A 108 -22.07 71.09 58.29
CA GLU A 108 -21.29 71.12 57.04
C GLU A 108 -20.55 69.80 56.82
N LYS A 109 -19.95 69.23 57.88
CA LYS A 109 -19.26 67.94 57.90
C LYS A 109 -20.20 66.76 57.65
N GLU A 110 -21.40 66.75 58.26
CA GLU A 110 -22.42 65.72 58.04
C GLU A 110 -22.93 65.76 56.59
N LEU A 111 -23.20 66.94 56.03
CA LEU A 111 -23.60 67.11 54.63
C LEU A 111 -22.50 66.64 53.66
N LEU A 112 -21.24 67.02 53.90
CA LEU A 112 -20.10 66.57 53.09
C LEU A 112 -19.87 65.06 53.23
N HIS A 113 -20.05 64.48 54.42
CA HIS A 113 -19.95 63.03 54.62
C HIS A 113 -21.04 62.30 53.84
N ASN A 114 -22.30 62.75 53.95
CA ASN A 114 -23.44 62.18 53.21
C ASN A 114 -23.31 62.33 51.68
N GLN A 115 -22.73 63.44 51.21
CA GLN A 115 -22.40 63.59 49.79
C GLN A 115 -21.28 62.63 49.36
N ASN A 116 -20.25 62.44 50.19
CA ASN A 116 -19.13 61.56 49.89
C ASN A 116 -19.56 60.08 49.89
N THR A 117 -20.37 59.65 50.87
CA THR A 117 -20.94 58.30 50.88
C THR A 117 -21.85 58.05 49.69
N TRP A 118 -22.73 59.00 49.32
CA TRP A 118 -23.56 58.89 48.13
C TRP A 118 -22.74 58.77 46.83
N LEU A 119 -21.74 59.64 46.65
CA LEU A 119 -20.83 59.59 45.50
C LEU A 119 -20.04 58.27 45.44
N ASN A 120 -19.58 57.75 46.58
CA ASN A 120 -18.89 56.46 46.63
C ASN A 120 -19.85 55.29 46.34
N THR A 121 -21.11 55.35 46.78
CA THR A 121 -22.10 54.33 46.42
C THR A 121 -22.43 54.35 44.92
N GLU A 122 -22.60 55.52 44.32
CA GLU A 122 -22.88 55.63 42.88
C GLU A 122 -21.67 55.28 42.02
N LEU A 123 -20.45 55.66 42.43
CA LEU A 123 -19.22 55.21 41.78
C LEU A 123 -19.09 53.68 41.85
N LYS A 124 -19.45 53.07 42.99
CA LYS A 124 -19.44 51.62 43.16
C LYS A 124 -20.50 50.93 42.29
N THR A 125 -21.76 51.36 42.31
CA THR A 125 -22.81 50.77 41.47
C THR A 125 -22.47 50.86 39.99
N LYS A 126 -21.95 52.01 39.51
CA LYS A 126 -21.50 52.15 38.11
C LYS A 126 -20.28 51.29 37.79
N THR A 127 -19.37 51.07 38.74
CA THR A 127 -18.25 50.13 38.56
C THR A 127 -18.74 48.68 38.49
N ASP A 128 -19.65 48.28 39.38
CA ASP A 128 -20.23 46.93 39.41
C ASP A 128 -21.10 46.66 38.17
N GLU A 129 -21.87 47.65 37.68
CA GLU A 129 -22.62 47.61 36.40
C GLU A 129 -21.68 47.42 35.20
N LEU A 130 -20.60 48.20 35.10
CA LEU A 130 -19.63 48.08 34.01
C LEU A 130 -18.88 46.74 34.03
N LEU A 131 -18.58 46.22 35.23
CA LEU A 131 -18.00 44.88 35.39
C LEU A 131 -19.00 43.77 35.04
N ALA A 132 -20.28 43.93 35.36
CA ALA A 132 -21.33 42.99 34.97
C ALA A 132 -21.51 42.96 33.44
N LEU A 133 -21.65 44.13 32.80
CA LEU A 133 -21.79 44.23 31.34
C LEU A 133 -20.53 43.76 30.60
N GLY A 134 -19.34 44.04 31.15
CA GLY A 134 -18.07 43.50 30.63
C GLY A 134 -17.99 41.97 30.69
N ARG A 135 -18.51 41.36 31.76
CA ARG A 135 -18.64 39.88 31.86
C ARG A 135 -19.68 39.33 30.89
N GLU A 136 -20.86 39.95 30.81
CA GLU A 136 -21.94 39.55 29.90
C GLU A 136 -21.46 39.54 28.45
N LYS A 137 -20.82 40.63 27.99
CA LYS A 137 -20.25 40.70 26.63
C LYS A 137 -19.04 39.81 26.44
N GLY A 138 -18.28 39.51 27.51
CA GLY A 138 -17.27 38.45 27.51
C GLY A 138 -17.87 37.07 27.21
N TYR A 139 -18.98 36.71 27.88
CA TYR A 139 -19.69 35.45 27.63
C TYR A 139 -20.31 35.40 26.23
N GLU A 140 -21.00 36.45 25.78
CA GLU A 140 -21.60 36.53 24.43
C GLU A 140 -20.53 36.36 23.34
N ILE A 141 -19.35 36.99 23.49
CA ILE A 141 -18.22 36.83 22.55
C ILE A 141 -17.64 35.40 22.60
N LEU A 142 -17.58 34.75 23.76
CA LEU A 142 -17.10 33.38 23.88
C LEU A 142 -18.09 32.37 23.29
N GLU A 143 -19.39 32.54 23.53
CA GLU A 143 -20.46 31.73 22.96
C GLU A 143 -20.49 31.85 21.43
N LEU A 144 -20.46 33.08 20.90
CA LEU A 144 -20.41 33.32 19.45
C LEU A 144 -19.15 32.71 18.80
N LYS A 145 -17.99 32.77 19.46
CA LYS A 145 -16.77 32.10 18.98
C LYS A 145 -16.87 30.58 19.00
N CYS A 146 -17.42 30.00 20.07
CA CYS A 146 -17.64 28.56 20.19
C CYS A 146 -18.60 28.08 19.08
N ASN A 147 -19.74 28.76 18.92
CA ASN A 147 -20.71 28.45 17.87
C ASN A 147 -20.13 28.61 16.46
N LEU A 148 -19.29 29.63 16.21
CA LEU A 148 -18.64 29.83 14.91
C LEU A 148 -17.62 28.71 14.60
N GLU A 149 -16.80 28.29 15.57
CA GLU A 149 -15.85 27.19 15.35
C GLU A 149 -16.57 25.84 15.22
N ASN A 150 -17.63 25.59 16.01
CA ASN A 150 -18.50 24.42 15.86
C ASN A 150 -19.12 24.34 14.45
N LYS A 151 -19.60 25.47 13.90
CA LYS A 151 -20.13 25.51 12.52
C LYS A 151 -19.05 25.40 11.45
N LYS A 152 -17.82 25.81 11.74
CA LYS A 152 -16.66 25.60 10.87
C LYS A 152 -16.22 24.14 10.85
N GLU A 153 -16.21 23.45 12.00
CA GLU A 153 -16.02 21.98 12.05
C GLU A 153 -17.15 21.22 11.35
N GLU A 154 -18.41 21.63 11.51
CA GLU A 154 -19.53 21.03 10.75
C GLU A 154 -19.33 21.20 9.25
N VAL A 155 -18.94 22.39 8.77
CA VAL A 155 -18.69 22.63 7.33
C VAL A 155 -17.55 21.77 6.82
N SER A 156 -16.37 21.75 7.46
CA SER A 156 -15.25 20.94 6.97
C SER A 156 -15.54 19.44 7.01
N ARG A 157 -16.31 18.94 8.00
CA ARG A 157 -16.80 17.55 7.98
C ARG A 157 -17.74 17.27 6.81
N MET A 158 -18.61 18.21 6.45
CA MET A 158 -19.50 18.07 5.28
C MET A 158 -18.72 18.16 3.96
N GLU A 159 -17.65 18.96 3.90
CA GLU A 159 -16.72 19.03 2.76
C GLU A 159 -15.93 17.73 2.61
N GLU A 160 -15.40 17.16 3.70
CA GLU A 160 -14.76 15.84 3.74
C GLU A 160 -15.72 14.74 3.26
N GLN A 161 -16.96 14.72 3.75
CA GLN A 161 -17.99 13.77 3.31
C GLN A 161 -18.39 13.96 1.84
N MET A 162 -18.54 15.20 1.36
CA MET A 162 -18.80 15.48 -0.05
C MET A 162 -17.66 15.01 -0.94
N ASN A 163 -16.40 15.25 -0.55
CA ASN A 163 -15.24 14.81 -1.30
C ASN A 163 -15.12 13.27 -1.32
N GLY A 164 -15.36 12.59 -0.19
CA GLY A 164 -15.38 11.12 -0.14
C GLY A 164 -16.48 10.48 -0.98
N LEU A 165 -17.69 11.08 -1.00
CA LEU A 165 -18.77 10.68 -1.90
C LEU A 165 -18.43 10.95 -3.37
N LYS A 166 -17.74 12.06 -3.67
CA LYS A 166 -17.32 12.42 -5.03
C LYS A 166 -16.26 11.45 -5.55
N THR A 167 -15.23 11.12 -4.79
CA THR A 167 -14.22 10.13 -5.20
C THR A 167 -14.84 8.74 -5.34
N SER A 168 -15.70 8.33 -4.40
CA SER A 168 -16.43 7.06 -4.51
C SER A 168 -17.31 6.98 -5.77
N ASN A 169 -17.94 8.08 -6.18
CA ASN A 169 -18.69 8.15 -7.43
C ASN A 169 -17.79 8.14 -8.67
N GLU A 170 -16.62 8.79 -8.63
CA GLU A 170 -15.61 8.74 -9.70
C GLU A 170 -15.04 7.31 -9.87
N ASP A 171 -14.76 6.61 -8.77
CA ASP A 171 -14.32 5.20 -8.76
C ASP A 171 -15.43 4.25 -9.28
N LEU A 172 -16.68 4.44 -8.84
CA LEU A 172 -17.83 3.68 -9.35
C LEU A 172 -18.06 3.91 -10.85
N GLN A 173 -17.96 5.17 -11.31
CA GLN A 173 -18.11 5.49 -12.73
C GLN A 173 -16.99 4.85 -13.56
N LYS A 174 -15.73 4.94 -13.09
CA LYS A 174 -14.59 4.25 -13.71
C LYS A 174 -14.80 2.73 -13.73
N HIS A 175 -15.31 2.13 -12.66
CA HIS A 175 -15.62 0.69 -12.63
C HIS A 175 -16.72 0.30 -13.65
N VAL A 176 -17.72 1.16 -13.86
CA VAL A 176 -18.74 0.97 -14.91
C VAL A 176 -18.12 1.08 -16.31
N GLU A 177 -17.21 2.03 -16.56
CA GLU A 177 -16.47 2.14 -17.83
C GLU A 177 -15.57 0.90 -18.07
N ASP A 178 -14.93 0.40 -17.02
CA ASP A 178 -14.14 -0.84 -16.97
C ASP A 178 -14.97 -2.11 -17.23
N LEU A 179 -16.25 -2.12 -16.85
CA LEU A 179 -17.18 -3.21 -17.15
C LEU A 179 -17.76 -3.10 -18.56
N LEU A 180 -18.03 -1.87 -19.04
CA LEU A 180 -18.53 -1.61 -20.39
C LEU A 180 -17.49 -1.95 -21.46
N THR A 181 -16.21 -1.65 -21.21
CA THR A 181 -15.09 -2.05 -22.08
C THR A 181 -14.94 -3.57 -22.13
N LYS A 182 -14.90 -4.26 -20.98
CA LYS A 182 -14.86 -5.73 -20.92
C LYS A 182 -16.08 -6.39 -21.58
N LEU A 183 -17.28 -5.81 -21.43
CA LEU A 183 -18.49 -6.24 -22.14
C LEU A 183 -18.38 -6.06 -23.66
N LYS A 184 -17.77 -4.97 -24.12
CA LYS A 184 -17.50 -4.74 -25.54
C LYS A 184 -16.50 -5.77 -26.07
N GLU A 185 -15.37 -5.96 -25.40
CA GLU A 185 -14.35 -6.95 -25.77
C GLU A 185 -14.92 -8.36 -25.85
N ALA A 186 -15.74 -8.77 -24.87
CA ALA A 186 -16.42 -10.06 -24.89
C ALA A 186 -17.36 -10.22 -26.10
N LYS A 187 -18.12 -9.18 -26.46
CA LYS A 187 -18.98 -9.17 -27.67
C LYS A 187 -18.16 -9.20 -28.97
N GLU A 188 -17.04 -8.49 -29.01
CA GLU A 188 -16.15 -8.41 -30.18
C GLU A 188 -15.41 -9.76 -30.38
N GLN A 189 -15.04 -10.44 -29.29
CA GLN A 189 -14.57 -11.83 -29.30
C GLN A 189 -15.67 -12.81 -29.73
N GLN A 190 -16.89 -12.68 -29.20
CA GLN A 190 -18.03 -13.52 -29.61
C GLN A 190 -18.31 -13.39 -31.12
N ALA A 191 -18.41 -12.17 -31.63
CA ALA A 191 -18.62 -11.91 -33.06
C ALA A 191 -17.50 -12.51 -33.93
N CYS A 192 -16.24 -12.41 -33.49
CA CYS A 192 -15.10 -13.03 -34.16
C CYS A 192 -15.12 -14.57 -34.10
N MET A 193 -15.74 -15.17 -33.08
CA MET A 193 -15.97 -16.62 -33.01
C MET A 193 -17.13 -17.06 -33.89
N GLU A 194 -18.24 -16.33 -33.89
CA GLU A 194 -19.39 -16.56 -34.78
C GLU A 194 -19.00 -16.43 -36.25
N GLU A 195 -18.15 -15.45 -36.61
CA GLU A 195 -17.59 -15.31 -37.96
C GLU A 195 -16.72 -16.51 -38.36
N LYS A 196 -15.88 -17.03 -37.45
CA LYS A 196 -15.09 -18.25 -37.70
C LYS A 196 -15.99 -19.46 -37.91
N PHE A 197 -16.95 -19.71 -37.03
CA PHE A 197 -17.91 -20.80 -37.18
C PHE A 197 -18.74 -20.68 -38.47
N HIS A 198 -19.12 -19.46 -38.88
CA HIS A 198 -19.80 -19.24 -40.15
C HIS A 198 -18.89 -19.54 -41.35
N ASN A 199 -17.61 -19.16 -41.30
CA ASN A 199 -16.63 -19.48 -42.34
C ASN A 199 -16.31 -20.97 -42.41
N GLU A 200 -16.18 -21.66 -41.27
CA GLU A 200 -16.01 -23.11 -41.17
C GLU A 200 -17.24 -23.85 -41.71
N LEU A 201 -18.46 -23.43 -41.32
CA LEU A 201 -19.71 -23.97 -41.86
C LEU A 201 -19.80 -23.78 -43.37
N ASN A 202 -19.45 -22.61 -43.89
CA ASN A 202 -19.39 -22.36 -45.34
C ASN A 202 -18.32 -23.22 -46.04
N ALA A 203 -17.20 -23.54 -45.40
CA ALA A 203 -16.21 -24.47 -45.92
C ALA A 203 -16.74 -25.91 -45.94
N HIS A 204 -17.40 -26.36 -44.87
CA HIS A 204 -18.07 -27.66 -44.81
C HIS A 204 -19.20 -27.80 -45.84
N ILE A 205 -20.01 -26.76 -46.07
CA ILE A 205 -21.04 -26.76 -47.13
C ILE A 205 -20.40 -26.88 -48.51
N LYS A 206 -19.33 -26.12 -48.80
CA LYS A 206 -18.59 -26.23 -50.08
C LYS A 206 -17.99 -27.64 -50.27
N LEU A 207 -17.39 -28.20 -49.22
CA LEU A 207 -16.80 -29.54 -49.27
C LEU A 207 -17.87 -30.64 -49.43
N SER A 208 -19.00 -30.52 -48.75
CA SER A 208 -20.15 -31.43 -48.90
C SER A 208 -20.74 -31.35 -50.32
N ASN A 209 -20.84 -30.15 -50.90
CA ASN A 209 -21.30 -29.98 -52.28
C ASN A 209 -20.29 -30.55 -53.30
N LEU A 210 -18.98 -30.44 -53.04
CA LEU A 210 -17.94 -31.06 -53.86
C LEU A 210 -17.99 -32.60 -53.79
N TYR A 211 -18.11 -33.18 -52.58
CA TYR A 211 -18.27 -34.63 -52.43
C TYR A 211 -19.57 -35.13 -53.06
N LYS A 212 -20.67 -34.38 -52.95
CA LYS A 212 -21.91 -34.71 -53.63
C LYS A 212 -21.73 -34.68 -55.15
N SER A 213 -21.19 -33.59 -55.72
CA SER A 213 -20.96 -33.49 -57.16
C SER A 213 -20.02 -34.59 -57.68
N ALA A 214 -19.01 -34.99 -56.90
CA ALA A 214 -18.11 -36.09 -57.25
C ALA A 214 -18.78 -37.47 -57.16
N ALA A 215 -19.73 -37.66 -56.24
CA ALA A 215 -20.56 -38.85 -56.17
C ALA A 215 -21.55 -38.90 -57.34
N ASP A 216 -22.26 -37.80 -57.61
CA ASP A 216 -23.18 -37.64 -58.75
C ASP A 216 -22.45 -37.91 -60.09
N ASP A 217 -21.23 -37.36 -60.28
CA ASP A 217 -20.35 -37.63 -61.42
C ASP A 217 -19.91 -39.11 -61.52
N SER A 218 -19.67 -39.76 -60.38
CA SER A 218 -19.26 -41.17 -60.32
C SER A 218 -20.44 -42.10 -60.60
N GLU A 219 -21.64 -41.73 -60.16
CA GLU A 219 -22.88 -42.44 -60.48
C GLU A 219 -23.22 -42.28 -61.97
N ALA A 220 -23.07 -41.08 -62.54
CA ALA A 220 -23.22 -40.84 -63.97
C ALA A 220 -22.29 -41.74 -64.80
N LYS A 221 -20.99 -41.79 -64.46
CA LYS A 221 -20.01 -42.67 -65.12
C LYS A 221 -20.32 -44.15 -64.92
N SER A 222 -20.81 -44.55 -63.74
CA SER A 222 -21.25 -45.93 -63.49
C SER A 222 -22.46 -46.31 -64.36
N ASN A 223 -23.42 -45.39 -64.52
CA ASN A 223 -24.59 -45.57 -65.38
C ASN A 223 -24.21 -45.57 -66.88
N GLU A 224 -23.22 -44.77 -67.31
CA GLU A 224 -22.67 -44.83 -68.66
C GLU A 224 -21.93 -46.15 -68.94
N LEU A 225 -21.09 -46.61 -68.01
CA LEU A 225 -20.42 -47.91 -68.10
C LEU A 225 -21.42 -49.07 -68.11
N THR A 226 -22.48 -49.00 -67.30
CA THR A 226 -23.56 -50.00 -67.28
C THR A 226 -24.28 -50.05 -68.63
N ARG A 227 -24.65 -48.89 -69.21
CA ARG A 227 -25.23 -48.82 -70.56
C ARG A 227 -24.30 -49.38 -71.64
N ALA A 228 -23.01 -49.06 -71.59
CA ALA A 228 -22.03 -49.59 -72.53
C ALA A 228 -21.87 -51.12 -72.39
N VAL A 229 -21.93 -51.66 -71.17
CA VAL A 229 -21.94 -53.10 -70.90
C VAL A 229 -23.23 -53.76 -71.39
N ASP A 230 -24.40 -53.13 -71.20
CA ASP A 230 -25.68 -53.63 -71.74
C ASP A 230 -25.71 -53.61 -73.27
N GLU A 231 -25.16 -52.57 -73.90
CA GLU A 231 -25.04 -52.47 -75.36
C GLU A 231 -24.03 -53.48 -75.92
N LEU A 232 -22.92 -53.73 -75.23
CA LEU A 232 -21.99 -54.82 -75.56
C LEU A 232 -22.63 -56.20 -75.38
N HIS A 233 -23.42 -56.43 -74.32
CA HIS A 233 -24.18 -57.68 -74.15
C HIS A 233 -25.23 -57.86 -75.26
N LYS A 234 -25.90 -56.79 -75.67
CA LYS A 234 -26.83 -56.79 -76.80
C LYS A 234 -26.13 -57.15 -78.11
N LEU A 235 -25.02 -56.49 -78.43
CA LEU A 235 -24.23 -56.78 -79.63
C LEU A 235 -23.64 -58.21 -79.62
N LEU A 236 -23.18 -58.69 -78.46
CA LEU A 236 -22.73 -60.08 -78.28
C LEU A 236 -23.86 -61.07 -78.53
N LYS A 237 -25.07 -60.78 -78.05
CA LYS A 237 -26.27 -61.60 -78.28
C LYS A 237 -26.67 -61.59 -79.76
N GLU A 238 -26.73 -60.42 -80.40
CA GLU A 238 -27.05 -60.27 -81.83
C GLU A 238 -26.02 -61.00 -82.71
N ALA A 239 -24.72 -60.91 -82.37
CA ALA A 239 -23.66 -61.67 -83.03
C ALA A 239 -23.78 -63.19 -82.79
N GLY A 240 -24.21 -63.62 -81.60
CA GLY A 240 -24.49 -65.03 -81.28
C GLY A 240 -25.68 -65.59 -82.07
N GLU A 241 -26.77 -64.81 -82.17
CA GLU A 241 -27.96 -65.15 -82.96
C GLU A 241 -27.63 -65.16 -84.46
N ALA A 242 -26.81 -64.22 -84.96
CA ALA A 242 -26.33 -64.20 -86.34
C ALA A 242 -25.41 -65.40 -86.67
N ASN A 243 -24.44 -65.71 -85.81
CA ASN A 243 -23.59 -66.91 -85.97
C ASN A 243 -24.43 -68.19 -85.98
N LYS A 244 -25.44 -68.28 -85.11
CA LYS A 244 -26.36 -69.42 -85.12
C LYS A 244 -27.16 -69.51 -86.42
N ALA A 245 -27.70 -68.39 -86.91
CA ALA A 245 -28.43 -68.36 -88.19
C ALA A 245 -27.53 -68.75 -89.37
N ILE A 246 -26.25 -68.33 -89.37
CA ILE A 246 -25.24 -68.77 -90.35
C ILE A 246 -24.99 -70.28 -90.22
N GLN A 247 -24.85 -70.82 -89.02
CA GLN A 247 -24.64 -72.25 -88.77
C GLN A 247 -25.85 -73.10 -89.19
N ASP A 248 -27.07 -72.67 -88.87
CA ASP A 248 -28.31 -73.31 -89.28
C ASP A 248 -28.46 -73.28 -90.82
N HIS A 249 -28.11 -72.17 -91.48
CA HIS A 249 -28.06 -72.07 -92.95
C HIS A 249 -26.95 -72.95 -93.56
N LEU A 250 -25.81 -73.12 -92.89
CA LEU A 250 -24.73 -74.01 -93.34
C LEU A 250 -25.22 -75.47 -93.36
N LEU A 251 -25.87 -75.91 -92.28
CA LEU A 251 -26.49 -77.23 -92.18
C LEU A 251 -27.59 -77.44 -93.23
N GLU A 252 -28.35 -76.39 -93.58
CA GLU A 252 -29.36 -76.47 -94.65
C GLU A 252 -28.73 -76.58 -96.06
N VAL A 253 -27.60 -75.91 -96.28
CA VAL A 253 -26.79 -76.04 -97.50
C VAL A 253 -26.10 -77.40 -97.59
N GLU A 254 -25.65 -77.97 -96.46
CA GLU A 254 -25.07 -79.32 -96.41
C GLU A 254 -26.13 -80.40 -96.70
N LYS A 255 -27.33 -80.32 -96.11
CA LYS A 255 -28.44 -81.24 -96.43
C LYS A 255 -28.88 -81.14 -97.90
N SER A 256 -29.00 -79.93 -98.44
CA SER A 256 -29.42 -79.74 -99.83
C SER A 256 -28.32 -80.17 -100.82
N LYS A 257 -27.03 -80.04 -100.45
CA LYS A 257 -25.93 -80.71 -101.16
C LYS A 257 -26.05 -82.23 -101.09
N GLU A 258 -26.26 -82.84 -99.93
CA GLU A 258 -26.45 -84.30 -99.82
C GLU A 258 -27.63 -84.80 -100.66
N GLN A 259 -28.73 -84.05 -100.72
CA GLN A 259 -29.88 -84.37 -101.57
C GLN A 259 -29.53 -84.26 -103.05
N MET A 260 -28.84 -83.19 -103.45
CA MET A 260 -28.38 -83.01 -104.83
C MET A 260 -27.35 -84.07 -105.24
N GLU A 261 -26.45 -84.48 -104.35
CA GLU A 261 -25.50 -85.58 -104.59
C GLU A 261 -26.23 -86.91 -104.75
N LYS A 262 -27.25 -87.21 -103.93
CA LYS A 262 -28.11 -88.40 -104.10
C LYS A 262 -28.86 -88.37 -105.43
N GLU A 263 -29.43 -87.23 -105.81
CA GLU A 263 -30.06 -87.04 -107.13
C GLU A 263 -29.07 -87.20 -108.29
N MET A 264 -27.85 -86.69 -108.16
CA MET A 264 -26.83 -86.79 -109.21
C MET A 264 -26.27 -88.21 -109.31
N LEU A 265 -26.08 -88.93 -108.20
CA LEU A 265 -25.75 -90.36 -108.19
C LEU A 265 -26.88 -91.19 -108.83
N GLU A 266 -28.15 -90.86 -108.57
CA GLU A 266 -29.27 -91.49 -109.27
C GLU A 266 -29.30 -91.18 -110.77
N LYS A 267 -28.95 -89.96 -111.19
CA LYS A 267 -28.86 -89.58 -112.61
C LYS A 267 -27.68 -90.29 -113.29
N ILE A 268 -26.54 -90.39 -112.61
CA ILE A 268 -25.37 -91.17 -113.05
C ILE A 268 -25.76 -92.64 -113.23
N GLY A 269 -26.35 -93.30 -112.23
CA GLY A 269 -26.77 -94.70 -112.33
C GLY A 269 -27.90 -95.00 -113.34
N LYS A 270 -28.55 -93.97 -113.88
CA LYS A 270 -29.47 -94.05 -115.03
C LYS A 270 -28.70 -93.90 -116.35
N LEU A 271 -27.86 -92.87 -116.45
CA LEU A 271 -26.99 -92.59 -117.61
C LEU A 271 -25.95 -93.71 -117.85
N GLU A 272 -25.45 -94.38 -116.82
CA GLU A 272 -24.55 -95.53 -116.94
C GLU A 272 -25.23 -96.73 -117.59
N LYS A 273 -26.50 -97.00 -117.25
CA LYS A 273 -27.32 -98.06 -117.89
C LYS A 273 -27.70 -97.71 -119.32
N GLU A 274 -27.83 -96.44 -119.65
CA GLU A 274 -28.02 -95.95 -121.02
C GLU A 274 -26.70 -96.04 -121.82
N LEU A 275 -25.55 -95.74 -121.19
CA LEU A 275 -24.21 -95.92 -121.76
C LEU A 275 -23.88 -97.39 -122.05
N GLU A 276 -24.24 -98.33 -121.18
CA GLU A 276 -23.98 -99.75 -121.41
C GLU A 276 -24.81 -100.30 -122.60
N ASN A 277 -26.07 -99.87 -122.74
CA ASN A 277 -26.90 -100.20 -123.92
C ASN A 277 -26.48 -99.44 -125.20
N ALA A 278 -25.72 -98.34 -125.10
CA ALA A 278 -25.27 -97.54 -126.23
C ALA A 278 -23.86 -97.89 -126.74
N ASN A 279 -23.04 -98.63 -125.98
CA ASN A 279 -21.66 -98.96 -126.39
C ASN A 279 -21.55 -100.11 -127.41
N ASP A 280 -22.57 -100.99 -127.52
CA ASP A 280 -22.57 -102.11 -128.47
C ASP A 280 -22.98 -101.72 -129.91
N LEU A 281 -23.44 -100.48 -130.14
CA LEU A 281 -23.80 -99.97 -131.46
C LEU A 281 -23.02 -98.69 -131.83
N LEU A 282 -22.11 -98.85 -132.80
CA LEU A 282 -21.33 -97.79 -133.47
C LEU A 282 -20.37 -97.02 -132.55
N SER A 283 -19.14 -97.53 -132.36
CA SER A 283 -18.01 -97.35 -133.29
C SER A 283 -17.47 -95.91 -133.44
N ALA A 284 -16.16 -95.78 -133.17
CA ALA A 284 -15.24 -94.85 -133.84
C ALA A 284 -15.67 -93.39 -134.08
N THR A 285 -15.33 -92.49 -133.13
CA THR A 285 -14.33 -91.42 -133.39
C THR A 285 -13.86 -90.75 -132.09
N LYS A 286 -12.56 -90.47 -131.98
CA LYS A 286 -11.94 -89.72 -130.87
C LYS A 286 -11.64 -88.27 -131.27
N ARG A 287 -11.68 -87.38 -130.27
CA ARG A 287 -11.34 -85.92 -130.29
C ARG A 287 -12.51 -85.04 -130.79
N LYS A 288 -12.70 -83.81 -130.27
CA LYS A 288 -11.74 -82.90 -129.62
C LYS A 288 -12.46 -81.92 -128.66
N GLY A 289 -11.80 -81.46 -127.59
CA GLY A 289 -12.30 -80.36 -126.74
C GLY A 289 -11.27 -79.93 -125.69
N ALA A 290 -10.95 -78.63 -125.64
CA ALA A 290 -10.14 -77.94 -124.62
C ALA A 290 -10.47 -76.44 -124.71
N ILE A 291 -10.39 -75.71 -123.59
CA ILE A 291 -11.11 -74.44 -123.38
C ILE A 291 -10.14 -73.28 -123.02
N LEU A 292 -10.60 -72.04 -123.24
CA LEU A 292 -9.97 -70.75 -122.94
C LEU A 292 -10.85 -69.97 -121.94
N SER A 293 -10.35 -69.09 -121.07
CA SER A 293 -8.97 -68.73 -120.68
C SER A 293 -9.01 -67.87 -119.41
N GLU A 294 -7.88 -67.72 -118.70
CA GLU A 294 -7.79 -66.98 -117.43
C GLU A 294 -6.62 -65.97 -117.45
N GLU A 295 -6.81 -64.82 -116.78
CA GLU A 295 -5.89 -63.67 -116.57
C GLU A 295 -5.16 -63.10 -117.82
N GLU A 296 -5.37 -61.85 -118.27
CA GLU A 296 -6.09 -60.66 -117.79
C GLU A 296 -5.67 -60.03 -116.43
N LEU A 297 -5.15 -58.79 -116.55
CA LEU A 297 -5.26 -57.66 -115.60
C LEU A 297 -4.55 -57.73 -114.22
N ALA A 298 -3.24 -57.44 -114.23
CA ALA A 298 -2.52 -56.87 -113.07
C ALA A 298 -1.47 -55.80 -113.48
N ALA A 299 -1.89 -54.74 -114.17
CA ALA A 299 -1.00 -53.69 -114.69
C ALA A 299 -0.55 -52.69 -113.60
N MET A 300 0.62 -52.94 -112.99
CA MET A 300 1.19 -52.10 -111.92
C MET A 300 1.89 -50.83 -112.45
N SER A 301 1.67 -49.70 -111.76
CA SER A 301 2.10 -48.35 -112.16
C SER A 301 3.56 -48.02 -111.75
N PRO A 302 4.33 -47.21 -112.52
CA PRO A 302 5.78 -47.09 -112.34
C PRO A 302 6.23 -45.92 -111.45
N THR A 303 6.95 -46.21 -110.36
CA THR A 303 7.68 -45.18 -109.56
C THR A 303 9.09 -45.62 -109.14
N ALA A 304 9.47 -46.89 -109.35
CA ALA A 304 10.70 -47.50 -108.84
C ALA A 304 12.03 -47.05 -109.50
N ALA A 305 12.01 -46.04 -110.39
CA ALA A 305 13.16 -45.67 -111.22
C ALA A 305 14.04 -44.51 -110.68
N ALA A 306 13.59 -43.77 -109.67
CA ALA A 306 14.15 -42.45 -109.34
C ALA A 306 15.26 -42.42 -108.27
N VAL A 307 15.42 -43.45 -107.44
CA VAL A 307 16.21 -43.38 -106.18
C VAL A 307 17.55 -44.15 -106.26
N ALA A 308 17.94 -44.62 -107.43
CA ALA A 308 19.07 -45.54 -107.62
C ALA A 308 20.48 -44.90 -107.61
N LYS A 309 20.73 -43.81 -106.84
CA LYS A 309 21.99 -43.05 -106.98
C LYS A 309 22.66 -42.44 -105.73
N ILE A 310 22.18 -42.69 -104.51
CA ILE A 310 22.83 -42.21 -103.27
C ILE A 310 22.88 -43.31 -102.19
N VAL A 311 23.76 -44.29 -102.36
CA VAL A 311 24.03 -45.35 -101.37
C VAL A 311 25.54 -45.64 -101.30
N LYS A 312 26.11 -45.75 -100.10
CA LYS A 312 27.48 -46.27 -99.89
C LYS A 312 27.45 -47.80 -99.80
N PRO A 313 28.44 -48.53 -100.34
CA PRO A 313 28.39 -49.99 -100.42
C PRO A 313 28.57 -50.63 -99.03
N GLY A 314 27.64 -51.50 -98.64
CA GLY A 314 27.75 -52.33 -97.43
C GLY A 314 26.41 -52.84 -96.90
N MET A 315 25.47 -51.92 -96.65
CA MET A 315 24.10 -52.24 -96.22
C MET A 315 23.15 -52.39 -97.42
N LYS A 316 22.15 -53.27 -97.30
CA LYS A 316 20.99 -53.29 -98.19
C LYS A 316 20.08 -52.10 -97.91
N LEU A 317 19.31 -51.68 -98.92
CA LEU A 317 18.40 -50.52 -98.79
C LEU A 317 17.38 -50.68 -97.65
N THR A 318 16.90 -51.91 -97.41
CA THR A 318 16.05 -52.26 -96.26
C THR A 318 16.76 -52.15 -94.92
N GLU A 319 18.03 -52.53 -94.81
CA GLU A 319 18.82 -52.40 -93.57
C GLU A 319 19.07 -50.92 -93.23
N LEU A 320 19.28 -50.08 -94.25
CA LEU A 320 19.45 -48.64 -94.11
C LEU A 320 18.12 -47.92 -93.77
N TYR A 321 17.01 -48.37 -94.36
CA TYR A 321 15.66 -47.88 -93.99
C TYR A 321 15.28 -48.30 -92.56
N ASN A 322 15.52 -49.55 -92.17
CA ASN A 322 15.27 -50.04 -90.82
C ASN A 322 16.09 -49.24 -89.79
N ALA A 323 17.39 -49.03 -90.02
CA ALA A 323 18.21 -48.21 -89.13
C ALA A 323 17.73 -46.74 -89.04
N TYR A 324 17.17 -46.18 -90.12
CA TYR A 324 16.55 -44.86 -90.09
C TYR A 324 15.25 -44.85 -89.28
N VAL A 325 14.38 -45.86 -89.44
CA VAL A 325 13.14 -45.99 -88.65
C VAL A 325 13.46 -46.23 -87.17
N GLU A 326 14.37 -47.14 -86.85
CA GLU A 326 14.84 -47.42 -85.48
C GLU A 326 15.41 -46.17 -84.80
N THR A 327 16.21 -45.36 -85.51
CA THR A 327 16.72 -44.08 -84.95
C THR A 327 15.66 -42.99 -84.87
N GLN A 328 14.66 -42.99 -85.76
CA GLN A 328 13.49 -42.11 -85.65
C GLN A 328 12.59 -42.48 -84.45
N ASP A 329 12.41 -43.77 -84.18
CA ASP A 329 11.65 -44.29 -83.04
C ASP A 329 12.40 -44.07 -81.72
N GLN A 330 13.73 -44.27 -81.67
CA GLN A 330 14.56 -43.89 -80.53
C GLN A 330 14.47 -42.38 -80.24
N LEU A 331 14.53 -41.53 -81.28
CA LEU A 331 14.36 -40.08 -81.13
C LEU A 331 12.93 -39.70 -80.70
N LEU A 332 11.91 -40.47 -81.05
CA LEU A 332 10.54 -40.28 -80.57
C LEU A 332 10.42 -40.67 -79.09
N LEU A 333 11.03 -41.79 -78.68
CA LEU A 333 11.09 -42.24 -77.29
C LEU A 333 11.84 -41.23 -76.41
N GLU A 334 13.03 -40.76 -76.79
CA GLU A 334 13.74 -39.71 -76.03
C GLU A 334 12.96 -38.40 -75.94
N LYS A 335 12.18 -38.04 -76.97
CA LYS A 335 11.30 -36.86 -76.94
C LYS A 335 10.09 -37.05 -76.03
N LEU A 336 9.57 -38.27 -75.90
CA LEU A 336 8.52 -38.60 -74.93
C LEU A 336 9.08 -38.65 -73.50
N GLU A 337 10.29 -39.16 -73.31
CA GLU A 337 10.98 -39.22 -72.03
C GLU A 337 11.39 -37.81 -71.54
N ASN A 338 11.95 -36.96 -72.40
CA ASN A 338 12.17 -35.54 -72.10
C ASN A 338 10.86 -34.82 -71.70
N LYS A 339 9.75 -35.06 -72.42
CA LYS A 339 8.44 -34.51 -72.06
C LYS A 339 7.93 -35.03 -70.71
N ARG A 340 8.28 -36.26 -70.33
CA ARG A 340 7.94 -36.84 -69.02
C ARG A 340 8.79 -36.26 -67.90
N ILE A 341 10.11 -36.14 -68.10
CA ILE A 341 11.05 -35.55 -67.14
C ILE A 341 10.72 -34.07 -66.90
N ASN A 342 10.44 -33.30 -67.95
CA ASN A 342 10.04 -31.90 -67.81
C ASN A 342 8.73 -31.73 -67.04
N LYS A 343 7.74 -32.63 -67.22
CA LYS A 343 6.52 -32.63 -66.39
C LYS A 343 6.83 -32.88 -64.91
N TYR A 344 7.65 -33.87 -64.59
CA TYR A 344 8.07 -34.10 -63.20
C TYR A 344 8.85 -32.91 -62.62
N LEU A 345 9.66 -32.23 -63.43
CA LEU A 345 10.36 -31.00 -63.01
C LEU A 345 9.38 -29.86 -62.74
N ASP A 346 8.42 -29.63 -63.65
CA ASP A 346 7.35 -28.64 -63.47
C ASP A 346 6.47 -28.92 -62.23
N GLU A 347 6.21 -30.21 -61.94
CA GLU A 347 5.47 -30.67 -60.75
C GLU A 347 6.27 -30.41 -59.47
N ILE A 348 7.57 -30.73 -59.45
CA ILE A 348 8.48 -30.43 -58.33
C ILE A 348 8.59 -28.92 -58.09
N VAL A 349 8.72 -28.11 -59.16
CA VAL A 349 8.77 -26.64 -59.05
C VAL A 349 7.48 -26.11 -58.43
N LYS A 350 6.30 -26.55 -58.90
CA LYS A 350 5.01 -26.14 -58.32
C LYS A 350 4.84 -26.56 -56.87
N GLU A 351 5.33 -27.74 -56.48
CA GLU A 351 5.34 -28.15 -55.07
C GLU A 351 6.24 -27.26 -54.21
N VAL A 352 7.42 -26.89 -54.70
CA VAL A 352 8.34 -25.97 -54.00
C VAL A 352 7.74 -24.56 -53.90
N GLU A 353 7.16 -24.04 -54.98
CA GLU A 353 6.46 -22.75 -55.01
C GLU A 353 5.25 -22.72 -54.06
N ALA A 354 4.49 -23.82 -53.95
CA ALA A 354 3.38 -23.94 -52.99
C ALA A 354 3.84 -24.04 -51.53
N LYS A 355 4.99 -24.69 -51.27
CA LYS A 355 5.55 -24.86 -49.91
C LYS A 355 6.31 -23.62 -49.42
N ALA A 356 6.90 -22.83 -50.32
CA ALA A 356 7.64 -21.60 -50.00
C ALA A 356 6.85 -20.58 -49.14
N PRO A 357 5.60 -20.18 -49.47
CA PRO A 357 4.83 -19.25 -48.64
C PRO A 357 4.44 -19.84 -47.28
N ILE A 358 4.23 -21.16 -47.20
CA ILE A 358 3.93 -21.86 -45.93
C ILE A 358 5.15 -21.78 -45.01
N LEU A 359 6.35 -22.09 -45.51
CA LEU A 359 7.61 -21.99 -44.77
C LEU A 359 7.94 -20.54 -44.36
N LYS A 360 7.64 -19.56 -45.22
CA LYS A 360 7.79 -18.13 -44.89
C LYS A 360 6.85 -17.74 -43.75
N ARG A 361 5.56 -18.09 -43.85
CA ARG A 361 4.56 -17.82 -42.83
C ARG A 361 4.91 -18.47 -41.49
N GLN A 362 5.36 -19.73 -41.49
CA GLN A 362 5.85 -20.40 -40.28
C GLN A 362 7.01 -19.64 -39.65
N ARG A 363 8.02 -19.19 -40.42
CA ARG A 363 9.12 -18.37 -39.89
C ARG A 363 8.64 -17.07 -39.27
N GLU A 364 7.71 -16.36 -39.92
CA GLU A 364 7.10 -15.14 -39.38
C GLU A 364 6.26 -15.38 -38.11
N GLU A 365 5.63 -16.56 -37.99
CA GLU A 365 4.87 -16.99 -36.80
C GLU A 365 5.82 -17.39 -35.65
N TYR A 366 6.91 -18.12 -35.93
CA TYR A 366 7.97 -18.42 -34.96
C TYR A 366 8.68 -17.15 -34.47
N GLU A 367 9.00 -16.20 -35.34
CA GLU A 367 9.64 -14.93 -34.96
C GLU A 367 8.70 -14.07 -34.07
N ARG A 368 7.40 -14.05 -34.38
CA ARG A 368 6.39 -13.40 -33.52
C ARG A 368 6.26 -14.10 -32.17
N ALA A 369 6.26 -15.43 -32.13
CA ALA A 369 6.25 -16.20 -30.89
C ALA A 369 7.51 -15.97 -30.05
N GLN A 370 8.69 -15.94 -30.66
CA GLN A 370 9.97 -15.67 -29.99
C GLN A 370 9.99 -14.27 -29.37
N LYS A 371 9.53 -13.24 -30.10
CA LYS A 371 9.38 -11.86 -29.59
C LYS A 371 8.37 -11.79 -28.45
N ALA A 372 7.25 -12.52 -28.53
CA ALA A 372 6.27 -12.60 -27.46
C ALA A 372 6.85 -13.23 -26.19
N VAL A 373 7.53 -14.38 -26.31
CA VAL A 373 8.21 -15.05 -25.19
C VAL A 373 9.26 -14.13 -24.56
N ALA A 374 10.13 -13.49 -25.34
CA ALA A 374 11.11 -12.53 -24.82
C ALA A 374 10.44 -11.36 -24.05
N SER A 375 9.33 -10.82 -24.57
CA SER A 375 8.57 -9.76 -23.89
C SER A 375 7.93 -10.23 -22.58
N LEU A 376 7.50 -11.49 -22.50
CA LEU A 376 6.95 -12.10 -21.28
C LEU A 376 8.06 -12.41 -20.26
N SER A 377 9.23 -12.87 -20.70
CA SER A 377 10.39 -13.07 -19.83
C SER A 377 10.85 -11.78 -19.16
N VAL A 378 10.91 -10.65 -19.91
CA VAL A 378 11.24 -9.34 -19.33
C VAL A 378 10.18 -8.88 -18.33
N LYS A 379 8.88 -9.06 -18.63
CA LYS A 379 7.79 -8.75 -17.68
C LYS A 379 7.85 -9.62 -16.41
N LEU A 380 8.20 -10.90 -16.55
CA LEU A 380 8.39 -11.81 -15.42
C LEU A 380 9.58 -11.39 -14.55
N GLU A 381 10.72 -11.04 -15.16
CA GLU A 381 11.89 -10.54 -14.44
C GLU A 381 11.60 -9.23 -13.70
N GLN A 382 10.85 -8.31 -14.31
CA GLN A 382 10.37 -7.09 -13.67
C GLN A 382 9.45 -7.38 -12.47
N ALA A 383 8.47 -8.29 -12.64
CA ALA A 383 7.58 -8.69 -11.55
C ALA A 383 8.33 -9.38 -10.40
N MET A 384 9.33 -10.23 -10.69
CA MET A 384 10.17 -10.87 -9.67
C MET A 384 11.00 -9.86 -8.88
N LYS A 385 11.57 -8.84 -9.53
CA LYS A 385 12.30 -7.75 -8.86
C LYS A 385 11.39 -6.89 -7.99
N GLU A 386 10.16 -6.62 -8.45
CA GLU A 386 9.18 -5.88 -7.66
C GLU A 386 8.69 -6.69 -6.44
N ILE A 387 8.48 -8.00 -6.58
CA ILE A 387 8.18 -8.89 -5.45
C ILE A 387 9.32 -8.87 -4.42
N GLN A 388 10.58 -8.93 -4.86
CA GLN A 388 11.74 -8.84 -3.97
C GLN A 388 11.80 -7.48 -3.25
N ARG A 389 11.56 -6.37 -3.96
CA ARG A 389 11.49 -5.03 -3.36
C ARG A 389 10.40 -4.92 -2.30
N LEU A 390 9.19 -5.40 -2.60
CA LEU A 390 8.06 -5.40 -1.68
C LEU A 390 8.27 -6.33 -0.49
N GLN A 391 8.97 -7.46 -0.67
CA GLN A 391 9.41 -8.33 0.43
C GLN A 391 10.41 -7.62 1.34
N GLU A 392 11.45 -7.00 0.79
CA GLU A 392 12.40 -6.23 1.59
C GLU A 392 11.73 -5.09 2.37
N ASP A 393 10.82 -4.35 1.74
CA ASP A 393 10.14 -3.21 2.36
C ASP A 393 9.12 -3.67 3.42
N THR A 394 8.48 -4.83 3.22
CA THR A 394 7.69 -5.52 4.24
C THR A 394 8.55 -5.95 5.43
N ASP A 395 9.74 -6.50 5.17
CA ASP A 395 10.71 -6.89 6.20
C ASP A 395 11.23 -5.69 7.01
N LYS A 396 11.50 -4.56 6.35
CA LYS A 396 11.86 -3.29 6.99
C LYS A 396 10.71 -2.79 7.87
N ALA A 397 9.48 -2.79 7.35
CA ALA A 397 8.28 -2.39 8.10
C ALA A 397 8.02 -3.30 9.31
N ASN A 398 8.14 -4.62 9.17
CA ASN A 398 8.00 -5.59 10.26
C ASN A 398 9.06 -5.38 11.35
N LYS A 399 10.32 -5.11 10.98
CA LYS A 399 11.39 -4.76 11.92
C LYS A 399 11.07 -3.47 12.68
N HIS A 400 10.59 -2.43 11.99
CA HIS A 400 10.16 -1.18 12.64
C HIS A 400 8.95 -1.36 13.56
N SER A 401 7.91 -2.10 13.14
CA SER A 401 6.76 -2.43 14.00
C SER A 401 7.21 -3.13 15.27
N SER A 402 8.03 -4.18 15.13
CA SER A 402 8.53 -4.95 16.27
C SER A 402 9.42 -4.14 17.23
N VAL A 403 10.13 -3.11 16.75
CA VAL A 403 10.84 -2.15 17.62
C VAL A 403 9.84 -1.26 18.36
N LEU A 404 8.88 -0.66 17.64
CA LEU A 404 7.85 0.22 18.22
C LEU A 404 6.96 -0.51 19.23
N GLU A 405 6.64 -1.79 19.00
CA GLU A 405 5.92 -2.65 19.93
C GLU A 405 6.68 -2.82 21.26
N ARG A 406 7.99 -3.08 21.22
CA ARG A 406 8.85 -3.19 22.41
C ARG A 406 9.01 -1.84 23.12
N ASP A 407 9.15 -0.76 22.38
CA ASP A 407 9.22 0.59 22.93
C ASP A 407 7.90 0.96 23.61
N ASN A 408 6.75 0.66 23.01
CA ASN A 408 5.43 0.90 23.59
C ASN A 408 5.19 0.05 24.85
N GLN A 409 5.56 -1.23 24.84
CA GLN A 409 5.53 -2.08 26.04
C GLN A 409 6.41 -1.51 27.18
N ARG A 410 7.59 -0.96 26.87
CA ARG A 410 8.43 -0.28 27.86
C ARG A 410 7.78 0.99 28.39
N MET A 411 7.16 1.81 27.53
CA MET A 411 6.43 3.01 27.97
C MET A 411 5.21 2.66 28.83
N GLU A 412 4.46 1.61 28.50
CA GLU A 412 3.36 1.12 29.33
C GLU A 412 3.82 0.72 30.75
N ILE A 413 4.95 0.03 30.86
CA ILE A 413 5.53 -0.34 32.16
C ILE A 413 5.94 0.93 32.91
N GLN A 414 6.64 1.87 32.27
CA GLN A 414 7.02 3.15 32.89
C GLN A 414 5.81 3.98 33.34
N ILE A 415 4.69 3.96 32.62
CA ILE A 415 3.46 4.64 33.02
C ILE A 415 2.81 3.94 34.24
N LYS A 416 2.83 2.60 34.30
CA LYS A 416 2.34 1.84 35.46
C LYS A 416 3.19 2.12 36.70
N ASP A 417 4.52 2.09 36.54
CA ASP A 417 5.52 2.42 37.56
C ASP A 417 5.36 3.85 38.13
N LEU A 418 5.27 4.86 37.25
CA LEU A 418 5.04 6.26 37.65
C LEU A 418 3.67 6.44 38.33
N SER A 419 2.63 5.75 37.86
CA SER A 419 1.31 5.77 38.49
C SER A 419 1.33 5.15 39.89
N GLN A 420 2.12 4.09 40.10
CA GLN A 420 2.33 3.47 41.40
C GLN A 420 3.12 4.38 42.34
N GLN A 421 4.19 5.04 41.88
CA GLN A 421 4.89 6.08 42.64
C GLN A 421 3.94 7.19 43.09
N ILE A 422 3.14 7.74 42.17
CA ILE A 422 2.18 8.80 42.47
C ILE A 422 1.12 8.31 43.48
N ARG A 423 0.60 7.08 43.36
CA ARG A 423 -0.35 6.51 44.34
C ARG A 423 0.27 6.41 45.73
N VAL A 424 1.51 5.93 45.86
CA VAL A 424 2.22 5.81 47.15
C VAL A 424 2.49 7.19 47.75
N LEU A 425 3.01 8.15 46.98
CA LEU A 425 3.31 9.50 47.46
C LEU A 425 2.04 10.27 47.88
N LEU A 426 0.92 10.10 47.18
CA LEU A 426 -0.37 10.67 47.58
C LEU A 426 -0.92 10.03 48.87
N MET A 427 -0.73 8.72 49.06
CA MET A 427 -1.13 8.02 50.28
C MET A 427 -0.36 8.54 51.50
N GLU A 428 0.97 8.64 51.39
CA GLU A 428 1.84 9.17 52.45
C GLU A 428 1.55 10.66 52.73
N LEU A 429 1.18 11.46 51.71
CA LEU A 429 0.76 12.85 51.89
C LEU A 429 -0.58 13.00 52.62
N GLU A 430 -1.55 12.11 52.39
CA GLU A 430 -2.84 12.12 53.11
C GLU A 430 -2.69 11.60 54.55
N GLU A 431 -1.88 10.56 54.77
CA GLU A 431 -1.50 10.10 56.11
C GLU A 431 -0.79 11.22 56.90
N ALA A 432 0.14 11.94 56.27
CA ALA A 432 0.81 13.10 56.88
C ALA A 432 -0.11 14.31 57.13
N ARG A 433 -1.28 14.38 56.47
CA ARG A 433 -2.34 15.36 56.75
C ARG A 433 -3.26 14.93 57.90
N GLY A 434 -3.08 13.74 58.45
CA GLY A 434 -3.93 13.16 59.50
C GLY A 434 -5.17 12.44 58.99
N ASN A 435 -5.31 12.25 57.68
CA ASN A 435 -6.36 11.43 57.09
C ASN A 435 -5.92 9.97 57.12
N HIS A 436 -6.68 9.08 57.78
CA HIS A 436 -6.36 7.65 57.78
C HIS A 436 -6.70 7.04 56.42
N VAL A 437 -5.67 6.78 55.61
CA VAL A 437 -5.79 5.99 54.39
C VAL A 437 -5.71 4.52 54.76
N ILE A 438 -6.63 3.71 54.21
CA ILE A 438 -6.54 2.25 54.31
C ILE A 438 -5.49 1.79 53.32
N ARG A 439 -4.39 1.26 53.83
CA ARG A 439 -3.39 0.56 53.02
C ARG A 439 -3.87 -0.85 52.72
N ASP A 440 -3.79 -1.28 51.47
CA ASP A 440 -3.98 -2.68 51.05
C ASP A 440 -2.74 -3.51 51.47
N GLU A 441 -2.46 -3.66 52.78
CA GLU A 441 -1.25 -4.35 53.28
C GLU A 441 -1.31 -5.89 53.21
N GLU A 442 -2.37 -6.47 52.64
CA GLU A 442 -2.53 -7.93 52.42
C GLU A 442 -2.48 -8.34 50.93
N VAL A 443 -1.47 -7.87 50.18
CA VAL A 443 -0.91 -8.67 49.08
C VAL A 443 0.30 -9.42 49.65
N SER A 444 0.09 -10.71 49.95
CA SER A 444 1.12 -11.53 50.59
C SER A 444 2.36 -11.67 49.71
N SER A 445 3.55 -11.62 50.32
CA SER A 445 4.84 -11.72 49.61
C SER A 445 5.12 -13.09 48.96
N ALA A 446 4.16 -14.01 49.02
CA ALA A 446 4.20 -15.32 48.38
C ALA A 446 3.84 -15.31 46.89
N ASP A 447 3.05 -14.33 46.41
CA ASP A 447 2.47 -14.34 45.06
C ASP A 447 3.29 -13.57 44.00
N ILE A 448 4.42 -12.95 44.38
CA ILE A 448 5.25 -12.12 43.50
C ILE A 448 6.07 -13.00 42.54
N SER A 449 5.43 -13.44 41.46
CA SER A 449 5.95 -14.44 40.52
C SER A 449 6.90 -13.86 39.45
N SER A 450 6.95 -12.53 39.28
CA SER A 450 7.72 -11.87 38.22
C SER A 450 8.81 -10.94 38.78
N SER A 451 10.02 -11.02 38.23
CA SER A 451 11.11 -10.09 38.54
C SER A 451 10.78 -8.63 38.18
N SER A 452 9.93 -8.40 37.18
CA SER A 452 9.44 -7.06 36.84
C SER A 452 8.62 -6.44 37.98
N GLU A 453 7.84 -7.26 38.67
CA GLU A 453 6.94 -6.81 39.74
C GLU A 453 7.70 -6.52 41.04
N VAL A 454 8.74 -7.31 41.32
CA VAL A 454 9.73 -7.00 42.38
C VAL A 454 10.37 -5.62 42.14
N ILE A 455 10.72 -5.29 40.89
CA ILE A 455 11.33 -4.00 40.53
C ILE A 455 10.34 -2.84 40.75
N SER A 456 9.13 -2.91 40.19
CA SER A 456 8.08 -1.89 40.33
C SER A 456 7.72 -1.61 41.79
N GLN A 457 7.73 -2.63 42.65
CA GLN A 457 7.48 -2.46 44.08
C GLN A 457 8.71 -1.91 44.84
N HIS A 458 9.86 -2.59 44.77
CA HIS A 458 10.97 -2.40 45.73
C HIS A 458 12.09 -1.46 45.27
N LEU A 459 12.24 -1.21 43.97
CA LEU A 459 13.27 -0.36 43.38
C LEU A 459 12.71 0.95 42.82
N VAL A 460 11.39 1.01 42.58
CA VAL A 460 10.70 2.11 41.91
C VAL A 460 9.83 2.92 42.86
N SER A 461 9.10 2.32 43.81
CA SER A 461 8.18 3.05 44.70
C SER A 461 8.83 3.46 46.03
N TYR A 462 8.71 4.74 46.41
CA TYR A 462 9.30 5.34 47.62
C TYR A 462 8.29 6.22 48.35
N ARG A 463 8.45 6.33 49.68
CA ARG A 463 7.56 7.11 50.56
C ARG A 463 8.14 8.47 50.91
N ASN A 464 9.46 8.57 51.00
CA ASN A 464 10.18 9.78 51.43
C ASN A 464 11.54 9.94 50.71
N ILE A 465 12.22 11.06 50.98
CA ILE A 465 13.50 11.43 50.32
C ILE A 465 14.64 10.47 50.70
N GLU A 466 14.64 9.91 51.91
CA GLU A 466 15.70 8.99 52.37
C GLU A 466 15.56 7.61 51.69
N GLU A 467 14.34 7.11 51.56
CA GLU A 467 14.03 5.90 50.76
C GLU A 467 14.40 6.11 49.29
N LEU A 468 14.06 7.26 48.71
CA LEU A 468 14.45 7.61 47.33
C LEU A 468 15.97 7.62 47.15
N GLN A 469 16.73 8.15 48.12
CA GLN A 469 18.19 8.12 48.09
C GLN A 469 18.74 6.68 48.19
N GLN A 470 18.19 5.86 49.08
CA GLN A 470 18.57 4.44 49.20
C GLN A 470 18.24 3.64 47.93
N GLN A 471 17.08 3.86 47.30
CA GLN A 471 16.71 3.21 46.05
C GLN A 471 17.60 3.68 44.89
N ASN A 472 17.88 4.97 44.76
CA ASN A 472 18.85 5.46 43.77
C ASN A 472 20.24 4.85 43.99
N GLN A 473 20.69 4.66 45.24
CA GLN A 473 21.96 4.00 45.51
C GLN A 473 21.95 2.53 45.08
N ARG A 474 20.87 1.78 45.33
CA ARG A 474 20.70 0.39 44.88
C ARG A 474 20.63 0.29 43.35
N LEU A 475 19.87 1.17 42.70
CA LEU A 475 19.76 1.27 41.24
C LEU A 475 21.11 1.60 40.60
N LEU A 476 21.90 2.53 41.16
CA LEU A 476 23.22 2.88 40.65
C LEU A 476 24.25 1.74 40.78
N VAL A 477 24.11 0.86 41.77
CA VAL A 477 24.91 -0.38 41.85
C VAL A 477 24.47 -1.37 40.77
N ALA A 478 23.18 -1.70 40.72
CA ALA A 478 22.64 -2.64 39.74
C ALA A 478 22.88 -2.21 38.29
N LEU A 479 22.79 -0.91 37.97
CA LEU A 479 23.09 -0.37 36.64
C LEU A 479 24.58 -0.47 36.26
N ARG A 480 25.50 -0.42 37.23
CA ARG A 480 26.93 -0.64 36.99
C ARG A 480 27.22 -2.12 36.78
N GLU A 481 26.68 -2.98 37.63
CA GLU A 481 26.82 -4.45 37.51
C GLU A 481 26.26 -4.95 36.17
N LEU A 482 25.05 -4.51 35.77
CA LEU A 482 24.45 -4.81 34.47
C LEU A 482 25.21 -4.20 33.29
N GLY A 483 25.88 -3.06 33.49
CA GLY A 483 26.78 -2.46 32.51
C GLY A 483 28.02 -3.33 32.28
N GLU A 484 28.68 -3.75 33.37
CA GLU A 484 29.86 -4.61 33.32
C GLU A 484 29.56 -6.03 32.81
N THR A 485 28.39 -6.62 33.12
CA THR A 485 28.01 -7.91 32.51
C THR A 485 27.74 -7.76 31.02
N ARG A 486 27.01 -6.72 30.62
CA ARG A 486 26.71 -6.46 29.20
C ARG A 486 27.96 -6.17 28.38
N GLU A 487 28.90 -5.36 28.87
CA GLU A 487 30.16 -5.09 28.17
C GLU A 487 30.98 -6.37 27.99
N ARG A 488 31.01 -7.24 29.01
CA ARG A 488 31.67 -8.54 28.98
C ARG A 488 31.01 -9.51 27.99
N GLU A 489 29.69 -9.57 27.95
CA GLU A 489 28.91 -10.35 26.98
C GLU A 489 29.11 -9.82 25.54
N GLU A 490 29.20 -8.51 25.35
CA GLU A 490 29.48 -7.89 24.03
C GLU A 490 30.91 -8.20 23.57
N GLN A 491 31.89 -8.20 24.47
CA GLN A 491 33.27 -8.61 24.18
C GLN A 491 33.40 -10.12 23.92
N GLU A 492 32.67 -10.98 24.64
CA GLU A 492 32.65 -12.43 24.41
C GLU A 492 31.94 -12.80 23.09
N THR A 493 30.81 -12.18 22.78
CA THR A 493 30.09 -12.42 21.52
C THR A 493 30.82 -11.87 20.30
N THR A 494 31.45 -10.69 20.39
CA THR A 494 32.26 -10.14 19.29
C THR A 494 33.53 -10.96 19.06
N SER A 495 34.26 -11.36 20.10
CA SER A 495 35.45 -12.23 19.95
C SER A 495 35.07 -13.61 19.42
N SER A 496 33.98 -14.22 19.91
CA SER A 496 33.42 -15.47 19.35
C SER A 496 33.10 -15.33 17.86
N LYS A 497 32.48 -14.22 17.45
CA LYS A 497 32.15 -13.96 16.04
C LYS A 497 33.40 -13.74 15.17
N ILE A 498 34.42 -13.08 15.70
CA ILE A 498 35.72 -12.92 15.03
C ILE A 498 36.38 -14.29 14.81
N THR A 499 36.40 -15.18 15.82
CA THR A 499 36.96 -16.53 15.67
C THR A 499 36.16 -17.42 14.70
N GLU A 500 34.83 -17.33 14.70
CA GLU A 500 33.98 -18.03 13.72
C GLU A 500 34.25 -17.57 12.29
N LEU A 501 34.44 -16.27 12.08
CA LEU A 501 34.76 -15.69 10.77
C LEU A 501 36.18 -16.04 10.31
N GLN A 502 37.15 -16.07 11.23
CA GLN A 502 38.52 -16.53 10.96
C GLN A 502 38.53 -18.00 10.51
N LEU A 503 37.85 -18.88 11.24
CA LEU A 503 37.74 -20.30 10.89
C LEU A 503 37.04 -20.52 9.53
N LYS A 504 36.01 -19.72 9.22
CA LYS A 504 35.33 -19.77 7.91
C LYS A 504 36.22 -19.28 6.76
N LEU A 505 37.01 -18.24 6.99
CA LEU A 505 37.99 -17.74 6.03
C LEU A 505 39.10 -18.77 5.79
N GLU A 506 39.62 -19.40 6.84
CA GLU A 506 40.63 -20.46 6.75
C GLU A 506 40.11 -21.66 5.95
N ASN A 507 38.91 -22.16 6.29
CA ASN A 507 38.27 -23.24 5.53
C ASN A 507 38.12 -22.89 4.03
N ALA A 508 37.60 -21.69 3.71
CA ALA A 508 37.43 -21.25 2.33
C ALA A 508 38.77 -21.09 1.57
N LEU A 509 39.85 -20.71 2.26
CA LEU A 509 41.20 -20.70 1.69
C LEU A 509 41.71 -22.12 1.41
N THR A 510 41.46 -23.10 2.29
CA THR A 510 41.83 -24.49 2.03
C THR A 510 41.04 -25.12 0.88
N GLU A 511 39.74 -24.81 0.74
CA GLU A 511 38.92 -25.27 -0.39
C GLU A 511 39.41 -24.66 -1.72
N LEU A 512 39.73 -23.36 -1.74
CA LEU A 512 40.30 -22.69 -2.91
C LEU A 512 41.65 -23.29 -3.33
N GLU A 513 42.48 -23.73 -2.38
CA GLU A 513 43.75 -24.40 -2.71
C GLU A 513 43.53 -25.83 -3.23
N GLN A 514 42.63 -26.61 -2.64
CA GLN A 514 42.24 -27.93 -3.17
C GLN A 514 41.66 -27.81 -4.61
N LEU A 515 40.90 -26.76 -4.90
CA LEU A 515 40.39 -26.48 -6.25
C LEU A 515 41.51 -26.05 -7.22
N ARG A 516 42.57 -25.36 -6.75
CA ARG A 516 43.76 -25.05 -7.55
C ARG A 516 44.56 -26.31 -7.86
N GLU A 517 44.84 -27.15 -6.86
CA GLU A 517 45.53 -28.43 -7.03
C GLU A 517 44.76 -29.36 -7.98
N SER A 518 43.45 -29.49 -7.79
CA SER A 518 42.56 -30.26 -8.67
C SER A 518 42.59 -29.75 -10.11
N ARG A 519 42.51 -28.43 -10.32
CA ARG A 519 42.65 -27.82 -11.66
C ARG A 519 44.04 -28.04 -12.26
N GLN A 520 45.10 -27.99 -11.47
CA GLN A 520 46.46 -28.26 -11.93
C GLN A 520 46.63 -29.73 -12.35
N HIS A 521 46.05 -30.66 -11.58
CA HIS A 521 46.03 -32.09 -11.92
C HIS A 521 45.21 -32.38 -13.19
N GLN A 522 44.03 -31.77 -13.34
CA GLN A 522 43.24 -31.83 -14.58
C GLN A 522 44.03 -31.30 -15.78
N MET A 523 44.77 -30.19 -15.60
CA MET A 523 45.60 -29.64 -16.67
C MET A 523 46.74 -30.58 -17.04
N GLN A 524 47.42 -31.22 -16.08
CA GLN A 524 48.42 -32.28 -16.33
C GLN A 524 47.82 -33.48 -17.08
N LEU A 525 46.58 -33.88 -16.75
CA LEU A 525 45.88 -34.97 -17.43
C LEU A 525 45.55 -34.61 -18.88
N VAL A 526 45.03 -33.41 -19.15
CA VAL A 526 44.81 -32.90 -20.52
C VAL A 526 46.12 -32.86 -21.31
N ASP A 527 47.19 -32.38 -20.69
CA ASP A 527 48.56 -32.37 -21.24
C ASP A 527 49.02 -33.79 -21.63
N SER A 528 48.71 -34.81 -20.81
CA SER A 528 49.02 -36.21 -21.11
C SER A 528 48.21 -36.76 -22.28
N ILE A 529 46.92 -36.40 -22.38
CA ILE A 529 46.03 -36.78 -23.48
C ILE A 529 46.48 -36.12 -24.79
N VAL A 530 46.92 -34.85 -24.75
CA VAL A 530 47.51 -34.14 -25.89
C VAL A 530 48.79 -34.85 -26.36
N ARG A 531 49.70 -35.20 -25.45
CA ARG A 531 50.91 -35.99 -25.78
C ARG A 531 50.57 -37.35 -26.39
N GLN A 532 49.59 -38.07 -25.85
CA GLN A 532 49.13 -39.36 -26.41
C GLN A 532 48.54 -39.19 -27.81
N ARG A 533 47.61 -38.22 -27.99
CA ARG A 533 47.02 -37.87 -29.30
C ARG A 533 48.09 -37.57 -30.34
N ASP A 534 49.10 -36.79 -29.97
CA ASP A 534 50.14 -36.37 -30.90
C ASP A 534 51.15 -37.50 -31.19
N MET A 535 51.44 -38.37 -30.21
CA MET A 535 52.17 -39.62 -30.42
C MET A 535 51.42 -40.57 -31.37
N TYR A 536 50.11 -40.76 -31.20
CA TYR A 536 49.29 -41.57 -32.11
C TYR A 536 49.22 -40.95 -33.51
N ARG A 537 49.20 -39.61 -33.65
CA ARG A 537 49.27 -38.94 -34.95
C ARG A 537 50.61 -39.20 -35.65
N ILE A 538 51.72 -39.14 -34.91
CA ILE A 538 53.08 -39.44 -35.44
C ILE A 538 53.16 -40.90 -35.90
N LEU A 539 52.65 -41.85 -35.10
CA LEU A 539 52.62 -43.26 -35.47
C LEU A 539 51.76 -43.49 -36.73
N LEU A 540 50.60 -42.83 -36.84
CA LEU A 540 49.73 -42.92 -38.01
C LEU A 540 50.38 -42.33 -39.27
N SER A 541 51.11 -41.20 -39.17
CA SER A 541 51.83 -40.62 -40.31
C SER A 541 53.04 -41.46 -40.73
N GLN A 542 53.72 -42.15 -39.79
CA GLN A 542 54.75 -43.13 -40.12
C GLN A 542 54.19 -44.37 -40.85
N ILE A 543 53.00 -44.85 -40.47
CA ILE A 543 52.37 -46.03 -41.09
C ILE A 543 51.79 -45.71 -42.48
N THR A 544 51.28 -44.49 -42.68
CA THR A 544 50.56 -44.11 -43.92
C THR A 544 51.39 -43.26 -44.90
N GLY A 545 52.54 -42.72 -44.46
CA GLY A 545 53.39 -41.83 -45.27
C GLY A 545 52.81 -40.42 -45.48
N VAL A 546 51.64 -40.11 -44.91
CA VAL A 546 50.97 -38.81 -45.07
C VAL A 546 51.22 -37.94 -43.84
N ASN A 547 51.98 -36.85 -44.02
CA ASN A 547 52.10 -35.81 -43.00
C ASN A 547 50.81 -34.98 -42.94
N ILE A 548 50.09 -35.07 -41.83
CA ILE A 548 48.88 -34.28 -41.55
C ILE A 548 49.30 -32.97 -40.88
N PRO A 549 49.12 -31.79 -41.50
CA PRO A 549 49.49 -30.52 -40.90
C PRO A 549 48.62 -30.16 -39.67
N LEU A 550 49.20 -29.41 -38.74
CA LEU A 550 48.45 -28.79 -37.65
C LEU A 550 47.70 -27.56 -38.20
N GLN A 551 46.37 -27.58 -38.13
CA GLN A 551 45.56 -26.37 -38.30
C GLN A 551 44.54 -26.28 -37.17
N ALA A 552 44.59 -25.17 -36.43
CA ALA A 552 43.70 -24.93 -35.30
C ALA A 552 42.52 -24.06 -35.73
N SER A 553 41.31 -24.57 -35.47
CA SER A 553 40.09 -23.81 -35.13
C SER A 553 39.77 -22.51 -35.89
N SER A 554 38.86 -22.61 -36.86
CA SER A 554 37.68 -21.73 -36.95
C SER A 554 36.48 -22.55 -37.46
N LEU A 555 35.26 -22.05 -37.26
CA LEU A 555 34.01 -22.74 -37.61
C LEU A 555 33.51 -22.41 -39.03
N ASP A 556 32.43 -23.10 -39.40
CA ASP A 556 31.52 -22.89 -40.54
C ASP A 556 32.16 -23.12 -41.92
N ASP A 557 31.59 -23.92 -42.82
CA ASP A 557 30.16 -24.09 -43.12
C ASP A 557 29.83 -25.56 -43.51
N ILE A 558 28.57 -26.02 -43.35
CA ILE A 558 28.15 -27.38 -43.75
C ILE A 558 26.95 -27.35 -44.70
N SER A 559 27.22 -27.66 -45.96
CA SER A 559 26.26 -28.19 -46.92
C SER A 559 26.98 -29.16 -47.85
N LEU A 560 26.44 -30.37 -48.03
CA LEU A 560 26.30 -30.95 -49.38
C LEU A 560 25.44 -32.23 -49.40
N VAL A 561 24.79 -32.38 -50.55
CA VAL A 561 23.76 -33.36 -50.89
C VAL A 561 24.38 -34.58 -51.61
N SER A 562 23.81 -35.76 -51.34
CA SER A 562 23.78 -36.99 -52.18
C SER A 562 25.03 -37.86 -52.40
N THR A 563 24.71 -39.16 -52.51
CA THR A 563 25.53 -40.27 -53.02
C THR A 563 25.59 -40.29 -54.56
N PRO A 564 26.46 -41.12 -55.16
CA PRO A 564 25.91 -42.27 -55.90
C PRO A 564 26.73 -43.60 -55.83
N LYS A 565 26.13 -44.68 -56.37
CA LYS A 565 26.76 -45.99 -56.69
C LYS A 565 27.69 -45.84 -57.92
N ARG A 566 28.58 -46.75 -58.37
CA ARG A 566 28.67 -48.24 -58.51
C ARG A 566 30.20 -48.59 -58.69
N SER A 567 30.76 -49.78 -58.99
CA SER A 567 30.38 -51.21 -59.22
C SER A 567 31.64 -52.11 -59.30
N SER A 568 31.47 -53.44 -59.26
CA SER A 568 32.35 -54.50 -59.85
C SER A 568 33.77 -54.72 -59.25
N THR A 569 34.44 -55.89 -59.35
CA THR A 569 34.24 -57.05 -60.27
C THR A 569 34.73 -58.40 -59.67
N SER A 570 34.23 -59.52 -60.23
CA SER A 570 34.88 -60.85 -60.39
C SER A 570 35.21 -61.77 -59.20
N GLN A 571 34.59 -62.97 -59.21
CA GLN A 571 35.31 -64.25 -59.43
C GLN A 571 34.35 -65.32 -60.01
N THR A 572 34.88 -66.46 -60.48
CA THR A 572 34.18 -67.47 -61.31
C THR A 572 34.54 -68.91 -60.91
N VAL A 573 33.68 -69.91 -61.25
CA VAL A 573 33.87 -71.40 -61.33
C VAL A 573 32.48 -72.08 -61.18
N SER A 574 32.05 -73.16 -61.86
CA SER A 574 32.44 -73.79 -63.13
C SER A 574 31.37 -74.80 -63.66
N THR A 575 31.28 -74.92 -64.99
CA THR A 575 30.82 -76.09 -65.82
C THR A 575 29.35 -76.63 -65.78
N PRO A 576 28.84 -77.27 -66.87
CA PRO A 576 27.41 -77.59 -67.07
C PRO A 576 27.06 -79.07 -67.38
N ALA A 577 25.76 -79.40 -67.43
CA ALA A 577 25.18 -80.62 -68.05
C ALA A 577 23.72 -80.35 -68.55
N PRO A 578 23.13 -81.16 -69.47
CA PRO A 578 21.95 -80.75 -70.27
C PRO A 578 20.58 -81.41 -69.97
N VAL A 579 19.53 -80.73 -70.46
CA VAL A 579 18.09 -81.06 -70.74
C VAL A 579 17.64 -82.54 -70.80
N PRO A 580 16.38 -82.89 -70.39
CA PRO A 580 15.17 -82.48 -71.13
C PRO A 580 13.89 -82.12 -70.34
N VAL A 581 12.87 -81.71 -71.12
CA VAL A 581 11.56 -81.11 -70.76
C VAL A 581 10.62 -82.04 -69.96
N ILE A 582 10.03 -81.52 -68.86
CA ILE A 582 8.73 -81.94 -68.30
C ILE A 582 8.04 -80.71 -67.68
N GLU A 583 6.75 -80.48 -67.95
CA GLU A 583 5.95 -79.45 -67.25
C GLU A 583 5.48 -79.88 -65.85
N SER A 584 5.09 -78.92 -65.02
CA SER A 584 4.34 -79.05 -63.74
C SER A 584 5.08 -79.18 -62.39
N ALA A 585 6.42 -79.07 -62.31
CA ALA A 585 7.10 -78.89 -61.01
C ALA A 585 7.08 -77.41 -60.57
N GLU A 586 7.81 -76.53 -61.28
CA GLU A 586 7.94 -75.10 -60.98
C GLU A 586 6.58 -74.38 -60.92
N ALA A 587 5.58 -74.83 -61.69
CA ALA A 587 4.23 -74.26 -61.68
C ALA A 587 3.46 -74.52 -60.38
N ILE A 588 3.79 -75.58 -59.63
CA ILE A 588 3.23 -75.86 -58.29
C ILE A 588 3.98 -75.01 -57.24
N GLU A 589 5.31 -74.96 -57.32
CA GLU A 589 6.15 -74.17 -56.41
C GLU A 589 5.86 -72.67 -56.53
N ALA A 590 5.75 -72.14 -57.75
CA ALA A 590 5.33 -70.77 -58.00
C ALA A 590 3.92 -70.47 -57.46
N LYS A 591 2.97 -71.42 -57.56
CA LYS A 591 1.64 -71.27 -56.92
C LYS A 591 1.72 -71.25 -55.39
N ALA A 592 2.60 -72.05 -54.79
CA ALA A 592 2.81 -72.05 -53.34
C ALA A 592 3.44 -70.72 -52.88
N ALA A 593 4.46 -70.23 -53.57
CA ALA A 593 5.11 -68.95 -53.30
C ALA A 593 4.14 -67.76 -53.47
N LEU A 594 3.32 -67.75 -54.53
CA LEU A 594 2.30 -66.70 -54.74
C LEU A 594 1.24 -66.71 -53.63
N LYS A 595 0.84 -67.90 -53.17
CA LYS A 595 -0.11 -68.04 -52.05
C LYS A 595 0.49 -67.57 -50.71
N GLN A 596 1.75 -67.89 -50.42
CA GLN A 596 2.47 -67.34 -49.26
C GLN A 596 2.62 -65.81 -49.36
N LEU A 597 2.90 -65.27 -50.55
CA LEU A 597 2.99 -63.83 -50.75
C LEU A 597 1.64 -63.13 -50.54
N GLN A 598 0.53 -63.76 -50.94
CA GLN A 598 -0.83 -63.29 -50.62
C GLN A 598 -1.11 -63.30 -49.11
N GLU A 599 -0.72 -64.37 -48.40
CA GLU A 599 -0.89 -64.50 -46.95
C GLU A 599 -0.05 -63.46 -46.18
N ILE A 600 1.19 -63.23 -46.60
CA ILE A 600 2.05 -62.16 -46.07
C ILE A 600 1.43 -60.78 -46.35
N PHE A 601 0.85 -60.56 -47.53
CA PHE A 601 0.25 -59.27 -47.89
C PHE A 601 -1.04 -58.98 -47.11
N GLU A 602 -1.92 -59.97 -46.90
CA GLU A 602 -3.10 -59.82 -46.04
C GLU A 602 -2.72 -59.64 -44.56
N ASN A 603 -1.68 -60.35 -44.08
CA ASN A 603 -1.15 -60.13 -42.72
C ASN A 603 -0.56 -58.72 -42.55
N TYR A 604 0.26 -58.23 -43.49
CA TYR A 604 0.77 -56.86 -43.50
C TYR A 604 -0.35 -55.81 -43.55
N LYS A 605 -1.41 -56.06 -44.34
CA LYS A 605 -2.58 -55.19 -44.45
C LYS A 605 -3.40 -55.13 -43.15
N LYS A 606 -3.51 -56.25 -42.42
CA LYS A 606 -4.03 -56.29 -41.04
C LYS A 606 -3.14 -55.51 -40.08
N GLU A 607 -1.84 -55.84 -40.03
CA GLU A 607 -0.88 -55.24 -39.11
C GLU A 607 -0.73 -53.72 -39.32
N LYS A 608 -0.87 -53.25 -40.57
CA LYS A 608 -0.99 -51.82 -40.87
C LYS A 608 -2.30 -51.21 -40.35
N ALA A 609 -3.44 -51.87 -40.54
CA ALA A 609 -4.73 -51.38 -40.04
C ALA A 609 -4.78 -51.34 -38.51
N ASP A 610 -4.21 -52.34 -37.83
CA ASP A 610 -4.08 -52.36 -36.37
C ASP A 610 -3.10 -51.29 -35.87
N ASN A 611 -1.99 -51.01 -36.58
CA ASN A 611 -1.12 -49.86 -36.27
C ASN A 611 -1.83 -48.51 -36.47
N GLU A 612 -2.55 -48.31 -37.58
CA GLU A 612 -3.33 -47.08 -37.82
C GLU A 612 -4.43 -46.91 -36.75
N LYS A 613 -5.05 -48.00 -36.29
CA LYS A 613 -6.00 -47.99 -35.17
C LYS A 613 -5.33 -47.61 -33.84
N ILE A 614 -4.20 -48.24 -33.49
CA ILE A 614 -3.45 -47.91 -32.26
C ILE A 614 -2.96 -46.46 -32.27
N GLN A 615 -2.52 -45.96 -33.43
CA GLN A 615 -2.07 -44.58 -33.59
C GLN A 615 -3.24 -43.58 -33.46
N ASN A 616 -4.42 -43.90 -33.98
CA ASN A 616 -5.64 -43.11 -33.75
C ASN A 616 -6.08 -43.16 -32.28
N GLU A 617 -6.07 -44.32 -31.63
CA GLU A 617 -6.38 -44.44 -30.19
C GLU A 617 -5.40 -43.66 -29.30
N GLN A 618 -4.15 -43.46 -29.73
CA GLN A 618 -3.19 -42.58 -29.05
C GLN A 618 -3.49 -41.09 -29.32
N LEU A 619 -3.79 -40.71 -30.57
CA LEU A 619 -4.16 -39.34 -30.92
C LEU A 619 -5.43 -38.88 -30.19
N GLU A 620 -6.43 -39.75 -30.08
CA GLU A 620 -7.69 -39.50 -29.37
C GLU A 620 -7.43 -39.28 -27.86
N LYS A 621 -6.63 -40.16 -27.22
CA LYS A 621 -6.20 -39.98 -25.82
C LYS A 621 -5.40 -38.70 -25.59
N PHE A 622 -4.54 -38.31 -26.53
CA PHE A 622 -3.82 -37.03 -26.43
C PHE A 622 -4.74 -35.82 -26.64
N GLN A 623 -5.75 -35.90 -27.52
CA GLN A 623 -6.77 -34.86 -27.63
C GLN A 623 -7.59 -34.74 -26.33
N GLU A 624 -8.01 -35.85 -25.75
CA GLU A 624 -8.78 -35.91 -24.50
C GLU A 624 -7.98 -35.35 -23.31
N GLN A 625 -6.69 -35.67 -23.20
CA GLN A 625 -5.80 -35.04 -22.21
C GLN A 625 -5.62 -33.54 -22.46
N VAL A 626 -5.53 -33.09 -23.72
CA VAL A 626 -5.41 -31.65 -24.04
C VAL A 626 -6.71 -30.90 -23.73
N THR A 627 -7.88 -31.48 -23.95
CA THR A 627 -9.15 -30.86 -23.55
C THR A 627 -9.33 -30.82 -22.04
N ASP A 628 -8.96 -31.88 -21.31
CA ASP A 628 -9.09 -31.88 -19.85
C ASP A 628 -8.07 -30.94 -19.18
N LEU A 629 -6.82 -30.88 -19.67
CA LEU A 629 -5.85 -29.87 -19.20
C LEU A 629 -6.31 -28.44 -19.50
N ARG A 630 -6.98 -28.17 -20.62
CA ARG A 630 -7.60 -26.86 -20.92
C ARG A 630 -8.77 -26.54 -19.99
N SER A 631 -9.60 -27.55 -19.69
CA SER A 631 -10.70 -27.47 -18.70
C SER A 631 -10.16 -27.10 -17.32
N GLN A 632 -9.17 -27.85 -16.82
CA GLN A 632 -8.51 -27.60 -15.53
C GLN A 632 -7.84 -26.22 -15.50
N ASN A 633 -7.13 -25.81 -16.54
CA ASN A 633 -6.48 -24.49 -16.60
C ASN A 633 -7.50 -23.33 -16.56
N THR A 634 -8.61 -23.45 -17.30
CA THR A 634 -9.72 -22.47 -17.24
C THR A 634 -10.33 -22.39 -15.85
N LYS A 635 -10.49 -23.53 -15.18
CA LYS A 635 -11.04 -23.65 -13.83
C LYS A 635 -10.10 -23.05 -12.76
N ILE A 636 -8.79 -23.25 -12.91
CA ILE A 636 -7.77 -22.64 -12.05
C ILE A 636 -7.68 -21.13 -12.29
N SER A 637 -7.72 -20.67 -13.55
CA SER A 637 -7.70 -19.24 -13.90
C SER A 637 -8.90 -18.50 -13.30
N THR A 638 -10.11 -19.06 -13.42
CA THR A 638 -11.33 -18.44 -12.84
C THR A 638 -11.35 -18.46 -11.32
N GLN A 639 -10.75 -19.48 -10.68
CA GLN A 639 -10.52 -19.49 -9.23
C GLN A 639 -9.48 -18.45 -8.80
N LEU A 640 -8.40 -18.27 -9.57
CA LEU A 640 -7.37 -17.26 -9.33
C LEU A 640 -7.95 -15.85 -9.47
N ASP A 641 -8.77 -15.59 -10.50
CA ASP A 641 -9.50 -14.34 -10.68
C ASP A 641 -10.39 -14.01 -9.47
N PHE A 642 -11.19 -14.99 -9.02
CA PHE A 642 -12.07 -14.82 -7.87
C PHE A 642 -11.29 -14.58 -6.57
N ALA A 643 -10.22 -15.34 -6.35
CA ALA A 643 -9.32 -15.14 -5.21
C ALA A 643 -8.65 -13.75 -5.24
N SER A 644 -8.27 -13.28 -6.43
CA SER A 644 -7.65 -11.96 -6.63
C SER A 644 -8.63 -10.83 -6.31
N LYS A 645 -9.85 -10.84 -6.86
CA LYS A 645 -10.90 -9.85 -6.50
C LYS A 645 -11.21 -9.89 -5.00
N ARG A 646 -11.21 -11.07 -4.37
CA ARG A 646 -11.46 -11.19 -2.92
C ARG A 646 -10.30 -10.64 -2.09
N TYR A 647 -9.05 -10.72 -2.58
CA TYR A 647 -7.89 -10.12 -1.95
C TYR A 647 -7.88 -8.59 -2.13
N GLU A 648 -8.19 -8.11 -3.33
CA GLU A 648 -8.35 -6.70 -3.70
C GLU A 648 -9.38 -5.99 -2.79
N MET A 649 -10.60 -6.54 -2.67
CA MET A 649 -11.61 -6.04 -1.72
C MET A 649 -11.15 -6.09 -0.24
N LEU A 650 -10.32 -7.07 0.14
CA LEU A 650 -9.77 -7.16 1.50
C LEU A 650 -8.72 -6.08 1.75
N GLN A 651 -7.88 -5.78 0.75
CA GLN A 651 -6.92 -4.69 0.79
C GLN A 651 -7.64 -3.33 0.86
N ASP A 652 -8.68 -3.10 0.05
CA ASP A 652 -9.48 -1.87 0.09
C ASP A 652 -10.06 -1.59 1.48
N ASN A 653 -10.56 -2.64 2.15
CA ASN A 653 -11.06 -2.55 3.53
C ASN A 653 -9.93 -2.24 4.53
N VAL A 654 -8.77 -2.89 4.42
CA VAL A 654 -7.60 -2.60 5.26
C VAL A 654 -7.07 -1.18 5.04
N GLU A 655 -7.09 -0.67 3.81
CA GLU A 655 -6.74 0.72 3.49
C GLU A 655 -7.81 1.72 3.94
N GLY A 656 -9.08 1.31 3.99
CA GLY A 656 -10.17 2.05 4.66
C GLY A 656 -9.91 2.19 6.16
N TYR A 657 -9.69 1.09 6.87
CA TYR A 657 -9.38 1.11 8.30
C TYR A 657 -8.09 1.88 8.62
N ARG A 658 -7.05 1.79 7.76
CA ARG A 658 -5.84 2.63 7.91
C ARG A 658 -6.16 4.12 7.82
N ARG A 659 -7.00 4.55 6.88
CA ARG A 659 -7.43 5.96 6.76
C ARG A 659 -8.24 6.42 7.99
N GLU A 660 -9.12 5.57 8.50
CA GLU A 660 -9.88 5.84 9.74
C GLU A 660 -8.95 5.96 10.96
N ILE A 661 -7.99 5.05 11.13
CA ILE A 661 -6.98 5.10 12.20
C ILE A 661 -6.14 6.39 12.11
N THR A 662 -5.70 6.80 10.93
CA THR A 662 -4.98 8.07 10.75
C THR A 662 -5.84 9.28 11.13
N SER A 663 -7.11 9.31 10.72
CA SER A 663 -8.05 10.39 11.08
C SER A 663 -8.30 10.46 12.59
N LEU A 664 -8.46 9.31 13.25
CA LEU A 664 -8.58 9.21 14.70
C LEU A 664 -7.29 9.66 15.42
N HIS A 665 -6.12 9.33 14.87
CA HIS A 665 -4.83 9.74 15.42
C HIS A 665 -4.61 11.26 15.29
N GLU A 666 -4.93 11.86 14.13
CA GLU A 666 -4.96 13.32 13.96
C GLU A 666 -5.93 13.99 14.94
N ARG A 667 -7.13 13.43 15.12
CA ARG A 667 -8.13 13.98 16.05
C ARG A 667 -7.62 13.92 17.50
N ASN A 668 -6.94 12.84 17.87
CA ASN A 668 -6.30 12.69 19.18
C ASN A 668 -5.18 13.72 19.34
N GLN A 669 -4.28 13.87 18.36
CA GLN A 669 -3.20 14.87 18.37
C GLN A 669 -3.73 16.31 18.47
N LYS A 670 -4.82 16.63 17.75
CA LYS A 670 -5.52 17.93 17.85
C LYS A 670 -6.06 18.16 19.27
N LEU A 671 -6.65 17.14 19.90
CA LEU A 671 -7.09 17.20 21.31
C LEU A 671 -5.92 17.34 22.29
N THR A 672 -4.83 16.58 22.14
CA THR A 672 -3.62 16.74 22.98
C THR A 672 -3.07 18.16 22.88
N ALA A 673 -3.02 18.74 21.67
CA ALA A 673 -2.55 20.10 21.44
C ALA A 673 -3.50 21.18 22.01
N THR A 674 -4.81 20.92 22.15
CA THR A 674 -5.71 21.84 22.88
C THR A 674 -5.58 21.68 24.39
N THR A 675 -5.40 20.46 24.92
CA THR A 675 -5.10 20.22 26.34
C THR A 675 -3.81 20.92 26.77
N GLN A 676 -2.71 20.76 26.03
CA GLN A 676 -1.44 21.43 26.31
C GLN A 676 -1.56 22.97 26.31
N LYS A 677 -2.39 23.54 25.44
CA LYS A 677 -2.69 24.98 25.45
C LYS A 677 -3.51 25.40 26.68
N GLN A 678 -4.47 24.58 27.10
CA GLN A 678 -5.25 24.83 28.32
C GLN A 678 -4.35 24.75 29.57
N GLU A 679 -3.45 23.76 29.66
CA GLU A 679 -2.44 23.66 30.71
C GLU A 679 -1.51 24.88 30.73
N GLN A 680 -1.05 25.36 29.58
CA GLN A 680 -0.25 26.60 29.48
C GLN A 680 -1.01 27.83 29.99
N ILE A 681 -2.31 27.96 29.65
CA ILE A 681 -3.18 29.05 30.14
C ILE A 681 -3.41 28.95 31.65
N ILE A 682 -3.63 27.74 32.18
CA ILE A 682 -3.79 27.51 33.63
C ILE A 682 -2.49 27.88 34.36
N ASN A 683 -1.33 27.50 33.82
CA ASN A 683 -0.03 27.82 34.40
C ASN A 683 0.25 29.33 34.40
N THR A 684 -0.03 30.06 33.32
CA THR A 684 0.15 31.53 33.30
C THR A 684 -0.86 32.23 34.21
N MET A 685 -2.13 31.84 34.21
CA MET A 685 -3.11 32.39 35.17
C MET A 685 -2.72 32.12 36.64
N THR A 686 -2.16 30.95 36.94
CA THR A 686 -1.65 30.61 38.28
C THR A 686 -0.45 31.48 38.65
N GLN A 687 0.45 31.76 37.70
CA GLN A 687 1.60 32.65 37.91
C GLN A 687 1.18 34.12 38.08
N ASP A 688 0.22 34.61 37.30
CA ASP A 688 -0.34 35.96 37.43
C ASP A 688 -1.09 36.13 38.75
N LEU A 689 -1.89 35.14 39.17
CA LEU A 689 -2.59 35.14 40.45
C LEU A 689 -1.60 35.13 41.62
N ARG A 690 -0.51 34.35 41.53
CA ARG A 690 0.58 34.37 42.50
C ARG A 690 1.25 35.74 42.58
N GLY A 691 1.63 36.32 41.44
CA GLY A 691 2.21 37.67 41.37
C GLY A 691 1.26 38.79 41.78
N ALA A 692 -0.06 38.57 41.73
CA ALA A 692 -1.06 39.46 42.31
C ALA A 692 -1.14 39.30 43.84
N SER A 693 -1.10 38.06 44.37
CA SER A 693 -1.09 37.81 45.82
C SER A 693 0.18 38.34 46.50
N GLU A 694 1.34 38.25 45.83
CA GLU A 694 2.60 38.83 46.32
C GLU A 694 2.52 40.37 46.37
N LYS A 695 1.89 41.01 45.38
CA LYS A 695 1.63 42.47 45.40
C LYS A 695 0.63 42.89 46.48
N LEU A 696 -0.38 42.06 46.74
CA LEU A 696 -1.37 42.28 47.80
C LEU A 696 -0.68 42.25 49.17
N ALA A 697 0.06 41.19 49.47
CA ALA A 697 0.79 41.06 50.74
C ALA A 697 1.81 42.20 50.94
N VAL A 698 2.50 42.64 49.89
CA VAL A 698 3.41 43.81 49.94
C VAL A 698 2.66 45.14 50.12
N ALA A 699 1.39 45.24 49.72
CA ALA A 699 0.56 46.41 49.98
C ALA A 699 -0.01 46.40 51.41
N GLU A 700 -0.41 45.23 51.92
CA GLU A 700 -0.86 45.03 53.31
C GLU A 700 0.26 45.36 54.30
N VAL A 701 1.47 44.83 54.10
CA VAL A 701 2.69 45.13 54.88
C VAL A 701 3.22 46.58 54.68
N ARG A 702 2.50 47.42 53.91
CA ARG A 702 2.73 48.87 53.79
C ARG A 702 1.55 49.73 54.28
N ALA A 703 0.47 49.09 54.70
CA ALA A 703 -0.71 49.74 55.28
C ALA A 703 -0.71 49.68 56.81
N ASP A 704 -0.09 48.64 57.37
CA ASP A 704 0.40 48.55 58.77
C ASP A 704 1.69 49.39 58.98
#